data_AF-A0A5E4KID8-F1
#
_entry.id   AF-A0A5E4KID8-F1
#
_cell.length_a   1.000
_cell.length_b   1.000
_cell.length_c   1.000
_cell.angle_alpha   90.00
_cell.angle_beta   90.00
_cell.angle_gamma   90.00
#
_symmetry.space_group_name_H-M   'P 1'
#
loop_
_entity.id
_entity.type
_entity.pdbx_description
1 polymer ?
#
loop_
_entity_poly.entity_id
_entity_poly.type
_entity_poly.pdbx_seq_one_letter_code
_entity_poly.pdbx_strand_id
1 'polypeptide(L)'
;MVALIEIRDLNINVKGRLILKNINLDINEGDSIGIIGKSGAGKSTLLHLLRGFEEFEDVTGEVIFNISCCPGCGKVNIPSNAGSACSKCNIKTELQRVNYLDSKGMHRKIMERTAIMMQRTFGLYSDETVLENIMHSFEYSDIPKEKRPYVAAELIEKVKLSHRMMYTGKELSGGEKQRVVLARQLAKYPMLLLADEPTGTLDPRTAKLVHESILKAKQEHSMTMLVTSHLPGVLLDLTNKAILLDKGEIIGTGKPDEIIKKFSAMTGVVNEKKAEAGEPIIILKDVKKKYYSYSKGMIPAVNGVSFEFHEGEIFGIIGISGAGKTSLSKIIAGILERDSGKVDVRIGDMWVDMTERGTDFRGRAKPHIGYLHQEYSLYPHRNVLYNLTESIGLKLEPELARTKSINTLRAVGFDENTAREVLEKTSYELSVGERQRVTMAQVLIREPRVVIFDEPTGTMDPITKNEVANSILTARKETGTTFVIVSHDIEFVRNVCDRAAHMNLGKITAMGDVGSVLDDIKSEKPEREKTPEDRNNDLGRYLERAQQCAEHGNLCDIDFYASKAKETASKLNKDISGELEKLKPAYETGISEMLKEAERYTLDGQIYGMDVYIENAVRYAACAGIDISGELSKFMPAYEKGLEEALQDAQKHESKGFLGMSYQYIHRAGNYASKIGKNIDEILKSLPWYERWTLTDIHMKLR
;
A
#
# COMPACT_ATOMS: atom_id res chain seq x y z
N MET A 1 -17.70 -30.38 -12.12
CA MET A 1 -17.02 -29.09 -12.40
C MET A 1 -16.02 -29.35 -13.50
N VAL A 2 -16.01 -28.54 -14.55
CA VAL A 2 -15.01 -28.62 -15.62
C VAL A 2 -13.77 -27.87 -15.14
N ALA A 3 -12.57 -28.44 -15.33
CA ALA A 3 -11.33 -27.76 -15.00
C ALA A 3 -11.22 -26.49 -15.86
N LEU A 4 -10.89 -25.33 -15.29
CA LEU A 4 -10.60 -24.12 -16.08
C LEU A 4 -9.23 -24.25 -16.76
N ILE A 5 -8.24 -24.79 -16.03
CA ILE A 5 -6.87 -24.99 -16.51
C ILE A 5 -6.41 -26.39 -16.15
N GLU A 6 -5.85 -27.10 -17.13
CA GLU A 6 -5.17 -28.38 -16.97
C GLU A 6 -3.72 -28.23 -17.41
N ILE A 7 -2.77 -28.54 -16.53
CA ILE A 7 -1.34 -28.56 -16.82
C ILE A 7 -0.88 -30.01 -16.81
N ARG A 8 -0.21 -30.45 -17.88
CA ARG A 8 0.29 -31.81 -18.04
C ARG A 8 1.75 -31.81 -18.46
N ASP A 9 2.56 -32.57 -17.73
CA ASP A 9 3.98 -32.80 -17.99
C ASP A 9 4.78 -31.53 -18.31
N LEU A 10 4.44 -30.42 -17.64
CA LEU A 10 5.02 -29.12 -17.96
C LEU A 10 6.46 -29.02 -17.43
N ASN A 11 7.39 -28.71 -18.33
CA ASN A 11 8.78 -28.43 -18.02
C ASN A 11 9.16 -27.06 -18.59
N ILE A 12 9.89 -26.26 -17.81
CA ILE A 12 10.40 -24.95 -18.25
C ILE A 12 11.90 -24.89 -17.98
N ASN A 13 12.66 -24.61 -19.04
CA ASN A 13 14.09 -24.40 -18.99
C ASN A 13 14.41 -22.94 -19.32
N VAL A 14 15.22 -22.31 -18.47
CA VAL A 14 15.65 -20.92 -18.64
C VAL A 14 17.16 -20.88 -18.60
N LYS A 15 17.81 -20.51 -19.71
CA LYS A 15 19.28 -20.40 -19.83
C LYS A 15 20.02 -21.68 -19.41
N GLY A 16 19.50 -22.84 -19.79
CA GLY A 16 20.09 -24.15 -19.49
C GLY A 16 19.86 -24.67 -18.07
N ARG A 17 19.02 -23.99 -17.27
CA ARG A 17 18.57 -24.47 -15.95
C ARG A 17 17.10 -24.83 -16.00
N LEU A 18 16.79 -26.07 -15.63
CA LEU A 18 15.43 -26.57 -15.52
C LEU A 18 14.75 -26.01 -14.25
N ILE A 19 13.82 -25.06 -14.44
CA ILE A 19 13.14 -24.32 -13.36
C ILE A 19 11.88 -25.04 -12.89
N LEU A 20 11.06 -25.55 -13.82
CA LEU A 20 9.88 -26.37 -13.53
C LEU A 20 10.06 -27.74 -14.15
N LYS A 21 9.64 -28.77 -13.41
CA LYS A 21 9.86 -30.19 -13.73
C LYS A 21 8.56 -30.95 -13.57
N ASN A 22 8.10 -31.55 -14.67
CA ASN A 22 6.96 -32.45 -14.70
C ASN A 22 5.72 -31.94 -13.91
N ILE A 23 5.39 -30.67 -14.09
CA ILE A 23 4.28 -30.05 -13.36
C ILE A 23 2.97 -30.58 -13.91
N ASN A 24 2.18 -31.21 -13.03
CA ASN A 24 0.85 -31.72 -13.30
C ASN A 24 -0.14 -31.08 -12.33
N LEU A 25 -1.12 -30.33 -12.84
CA LEU A 25 -2.04 -29.56 -12.01
C LEU A 25 -3.39 -29.34 -12.69
N ASP A 26 -4.47 -29.55 -11.93
CA ASP A 26 -5.83 -29.19 -12.31
C ASP A 26 -6.36 -28.05 -11.45
N ILE A 27 -6.88 -27.01 -12.12
CA ILE A 27 -7.47 -25.82 -11.52
C ILE A 27 -8.92 -25.75 -11.99
N ASN A 28 -9.87 -25.91 -11.06
CA ASN A 28 -11.29 -25.83 -11.39
C ASN A 28 -11.80 -24.39 -11.35
N GLU A 29 -12.93 -24.18 -12.04
CA GLU A 29 -13.65 -22.91 -11.99
C GLU A 29 -14.03 -22.55 -10.53
N GLY A 30 -13.64 -21.35 -10.10
CA GLY A 30 -13.91 -20.81 -8.76
C GLY A 30 -12.93 -21.26 -7.67
N ASP A 31 -11.94 -22.10 -8.00
CA ASP A 31 -10.89 -22.52 -7.07
C ASP A 31 -10.09 -21.31 -6.56
N SER A 32 -9.56 -21.43 -5.34
CA SER A 32 -8.61 -20.47 -4.78
C SER A 32 -7.39 -21.23 -4.30
N ILE A 33 -6.39 -21.33 -5.17
CA ILE A 33 -5.23 -22.17 -4.94
C ILE A 33 -4.04 -21.31 -4.54
N GLY A 34 -3.47 -21.64 -3.38
CA GLY A 34 -2.23 -21.07 -2.88
C GLY A 34 -1.03 -21.87 -3.37
N ILE A 35 0.02 -21.20 -3.82
CA ILE A 35 1.31 -21.81 -4.13
C ILE A 35 2.32 -21.31 -3.11
N ILE A 36 2.83 -22.21 -2.29
CA ILE A 36 3.89 -21.95 -1.30
C ILE A 36 5.13 -22.75 -1.66
N GLY A 37 6.30 -22.22 -1.32
CA GLY A 37 7.58 -22.84 -1.65
C GLY A 37 8.74 -21.89 -1.44
N LYS A 38 9.97 -22.40 -1.50
CA LYS A 38 11.19 -21.58 -1.33
C LYS A 38 11.28 -20.48 -2.40
N SER A 39 12.03 -19.42 -2.12
CA SER A 39 12.46 -18.51 -3.18
C SER A 39 13.23 -19.29 -4.25
N GLY A 40 12.93 -19.03 -5.53
CA GLY A 40 13.52 -19.77 -6.65
C GLY A 40 12.91 -21.14 -6.94
N ALA A 41 11.86 -21.57 -6.23
CA ALA A 41 11.18 -22.85 -6.51
C ALA A 41 10.38 -22.89 -7.83
N GLY A 42 10.25 -21.77 -8.54
CA GLY A 42 9.50 -21.66 -9.80
C GLY A 42 8.08 -21.08 -9.68
N LYS A 43 7.70 -20.53 -8.52
CA LYS A 43 6.35 -19.97 -8.26
C LYS A 43 5.96 -18.87 -9.25
N SER A 44 6.76 -17.80 -9.32
CA SER A 44 6.49 -16.67 -10.23
C SER A 44 6.63 -17.09 -11.70
N THR A 45 7.55 -18.02 -12.02
CA THR A 45 7.69 -18.59 -13.37
C THR A 45 6.41 -19.28 -13.83
N LEU A 46 5.76 -20.06 -12.96
CA LEU A 46 4.47 -20.69 -13.26
C LEU A 46 3.37 -19.66 -13.51
N LEU A 47 3.28 -18.60 -12.68
CA LEU A 47 2.31 -17.52 -12.88
C LEU A 47 2.57 -16.74 -14.17
N HIS A 48 3.83 -16.47 -14.51
CA HIS A 48 4.24 -15.77 -15.72
C HIS A 48 3.89 -16.57 -16.98
N LEU A 49 4.05 -17.89 -16.95
CA LEU A 49 3.60 -18.77 -18.04
C LEU A 49 2.08 -18.66 -18.24
N LEU A 50 1.30 -18.80 -17.17
CA LEU A 50 -0.17 -18.72 -17.23
C LEU A 50 -0.68 -17.33 -17.67
N ARG A 51 0.13 -16.30 -17.51
CA ARG A 51 -0.14 -14.95 -18.02
C ARG A 51 0.07 -14.83 -19.54
N GLY A 52 1.11 -15.48 -20.07
CA GLY A 52 1.53 -15.45 -21.48
C GLY A 52 2.15 -14.15 -21.99
N PHE A 53 2.85 -13.41 -21.12
CA PHE A 53 3.61 -12.22 -21.54
C PHE A 53 5.09 -12.52 -21.87
N GLU A 54 5.63 -13.61 -21.33
CA GLU A 54 7.03 -14.00 -21.51
C GLU A 54 7.11 -15.23 -22.43
N GLU A 55 7.85 -15.11 -23.54
CA GLU A 55 8.25 -16.27 -24.34
C GLU A 55 9.43 -16.93 -23.63
N PHE A 56 9.21 -18.14 -23.12
CA PHE A 56 10.28 -18.98 -22.60
C PHE A 56 10.88 -19.77 -23.78
N GLU A 57 12.21 -19.79 -23.89
CA GLU A 57 12.91 -20.40 -25.03
C GLU A 57 12.69 -21.91 -25.16
N ASP A 58 12.48 -22.61 -24.04
CA ASP A 58 12.36 -24.07 -23.98
C ASP A 58 11.28 -24.49 -22.97
N VAL A 59 10.06 -24.71 -23.49
CA VAL A 59 8.89 -25.18 -22.75
C VAL A 59 8.37 -26.44 -23.41
N THR A 60 8.15 -27.49 -22.61
CA THR A 60 7.53 -28.74 -23.06
C THR A 60 6.36 -29.12 -22.16
N GLY A 61 5.44 -29.93 -22.66
CA GLY A 61 4.19 -30.29 -21.98
C GLY A 61 2.98 -29.57 -22.58
N GLU A 62 1.84 -29.62 -21.88
CA GLU A 62 0.58 -29.01 -22.32
C GLU A 62 0.01 -28.11 -21.23
N VAL A 63 -0.48 -26.94 -21.63
CA VAL A 63 -1.23 -26.01 -20.76
C VAL A 63 -2.57 -25.74 -21.41
N ILE A 64 -3.60 -26.41 -20.94
CA ILE A 64 -4.91 -26.43 -21.58
C ILE A 64 -5.86 -25.51 -20.82
N PHE A 65 -6.41 -24.52 -21.52
CA PHE A 65 -7.50 -23.69 -21.02
C PHE A 65 -8.83 -24.22 -21.58
N ASN A 66 -9.74 -24.61 -20.70
CA ASN A 66 -11.13 -24.91 -21.08
C ASN A 66 -11.95 -23.63 -20.91
N ILE A 67 -12.34 -23.02 -22.03
CA ILE A 67 -12.98 -21.71 -22.03
C ILE A 67 -14.26 -21.71 -22.86
N SER A 68 -15.21 -20.87 -22.48
CA SER A 68 -16.38 -20.59 -23.29
C SER A 68 -16.05 -19.45 -24.26
N CYS A 69 -16.04 -19.71 -25.56
CA CYS A 69 -15.76 -18.71 -26.60
C CYS A 69 -17.04 -18.35 -27.37
N CYS A 70 -17.24 -17.06 -27.64
CA CYS A 70 -18.32 -16.61 -28.51
C CYS A 70 -17.88 -16.66 -29.98
N PRO A 71 -18.56 -17.40 -30.87
CA PRO A 71 -18.16 -17.49 -32.28
C PRO A 71 -18.31 -16.16 -33.04
N GLY A 72 -19.30 -15.32 -32.67
CA GLY A 72 -19.51 -14.04 -33.34
C GLY A 72 -18.47 -12.95 -33.02
N CYS A 73 -18.23 -12.67 -31.74
CA CYS A 73 -17.34 -11.58 -31.31
C CYS A 73 -16.01 -12.04 -30.71
N GLY A 74 -15.78 -13.34 -30.59
CA GLY A 74 -14.54 -13.91 -30.04
C GLY A 74 -14.35 -13.70 -28.54
N LYS A 75 -15.37 -13.25 -27.80
CA LYS A 75 -15.32 -13.00 -26.35
C LYS A 75 -15.14 -14.31 -25.59
N VAL A 76 -14.15 -14.35 -24.71
CA VAL A 76 -13.81 -15.50 -23.85
C VAL A 76 -14.47 -15.34 -22.48
N ASN A 77 -15.00 -16.43 -21.91
CA ASN A 77 -15.60 -16.53 -20.58
C ASN A 77 -15.23 -17.87 -19.92
N ILE A 78 -15.62 -18.02 -18.65
CA ILE A 78 -15.53 -19.27 -17.87
C ILE A 78 -16.26 -20.45 -18.55
N PRO A 79 -15.79 -21.70 -18.35
CA PRO A 79 -16.38 -22.88 -18.98
C PRO A 79 -17.88 -23.06 -18.72
N SER A 80 -18.36 -22.73 -17.52
CA SER A 80 -19.79 -22.82 -17.16
C SER A 80 -20.71 -21.93 -18.01
N ASN A 81 -20.18 -20.89 -18.65
CA ASN A 81 -20.95 -20.03 -19.56
C ASN A 81 -21.25 -20.69 -20.90
N ALA A 82 -20.68 -21.85 -21.24
CA ALA A 82 -20.96 -22.53 -22.50
C ALA A 82 -22.47 -22.80 -22.67
N GLY A 83 -23.00 -22.49 -23.85
CA GLY A 83 -24.44 -22.58 -24.17
C GLY A 83 -25.27 -21.36 -23.77
N SER A 84 -24.70 -20.40 -23.01
CA SER A 84 -25.36 -19.15 -22.65
C SER A 84 -25.23 -18.09 -23.75
N ALA A 85 -26.14 -17.11 -23.75
CA ALA A 85 -26.08 -15.99 -24.69
C ALA A 85 -24.91 -15.04 -24.35
N CYS A 86 -24.13 -14.65 -25.36
CA CYS A 86 -23.02 -13.72 -25.19
C CYS A 86 -23.52 -12.32 -24.82
N SER A 87 -22.96 -11.71 -23.77
CA SER A 87 -23.33 -10.36 -23.31
C SER A 87 -23.10 -9.24 -24.31
N LYS A 88 -22.33 -9.47 -25.39
CA LYS A 88 -22.02 -8.47 -26.42
C LYS A 88 -22.88 -8.61 -27.68
N CYS A 89 -23.10 -9.84 -28.15
CA CYS A 89 -23.77 -10.08 -29.45
C CYS A 89 -24.93 -11.08 -29.38
N ASN A 90 -25.27 -11.54 -28.18
CA ASN A 90 -26.38 -12.46 -27.89
C ASN A 90 -26.31 -13.84 -28.58
N ILE A 91 -25.19 -14.17 -29.24
CA ILE A 91 -24.94 -15.49 -29.84
C ILE A 91 -24.57 -16.49 -28.74
N LYS A 92 -25.03 -17.74 -28.87
CA LYS A 92 -24.68 -18.81 -27.94
C LYS A 92 -23.17 -19.06 -27.96
N THR A 93 -22.57 -19.17 -26.78
CA THR A 93 -21.15 -19.48 -26.64
C THR A 93 -20.89 -20.98 -26.68
N GLU A 94 -19.70 -21.36 -27.09
CA GLU A 94 -19.29 -22.76 -27.25
C GLU A 94 -18.07 -23.05 -26.37
N LEU A 95 -18.02 -24.26 -25.81
CA LEU A 95 -16.86 -24.72 -25.05
C LEU A 95 -15.72 -25.05 -26.00
N GLN A 96 -14.56 -24.48 -25.74
CA GLN A 96 -13.35 -24.68 -26.52
C GLN A 96 -12.20 -25.08 -25.59
N ARG A 97 -11.50 -26.16 -25.96
CA ARG A 97 -10.30 -26.65 -25.27
C ARG A 97 -9.08 -26.14 -26.04
N VAL A 98 -8.30 -25.25 -25.43
CA VAL A 98 -7.21 -24.54 -26.11
C VAL A 98 -5.89 -24.90 -25.44
N ASN A 99 -4.98 -25.56 -26.16
CA ASN A 99 -3.59 -25.64 -25.72
C ASN A 99 -2.95 -24.26 -25.88
N TYR A 100 -2.64 -23.64 -24.75
CA TYR A 100 -2.08 -22.31 -24.67
C TYR A 100 -0.75 -22.25 -25.40
N LEU A 101 0.13 -23.23 -25.25
CA LEU A 101 1.48 -23.17 -25.83
C LEU A 101 1.47 -23.12 -27.37
N ASP A 102 0.48 -23.76 -28.01
CA ASP A 102 0.40 -23.86 -29.48
C ASP A 102 -0.45 -22.75 -30.12
N SER A 103 -1.30 -22.07 -29.35
CA SER A 103 -2.40 -21.25 -29.88
C SER A 103 -2.16 -19.74 -29.71
N LYS A 104 -1.17 -19.17 -30.44
CA LYS A 104 -0.84 -17.73 -30.37
C LYS A 104 -2.04 -16.79 -30.61
N GLY A 105 -2.99 -17.19 -31.46
CA GLY A 105 -4.20 -16.40 -31.75
C GLY A 105 -5.18 -16.26 -30.57
N MET A 106 -5.11 -17.15 -29.57
CA MET A 106 -5.98 -17.12 -28.38
C MET A 106 -5.31 -16.50 -27.17
N HIS A 107 -3.98 -16.33 -27.17
CA HIS A 107 -3.21 -15.75 -26.06
C HIS A 107 -3.77 -14.42 -25.59
N ARG A 108 -3.92 -13.47 -26.52
CA ARG A 108 -4.40 -12.12 -26.21
C ARG A 108 -5.80 -12.13 -25.60
N LYS A 109 -6.71 -12.96 -26.13
CA LYS A 109 -8.10 -13.05 -25.65
C LYS A 109 -8.19 -13.64 -24.24
N ILE A 110 -7.35 -14.64 -23.93
CA ILE A 110 -7.24 -15.20 -22.58
C ILE A 110 -6.60 -14.17 -21.65
N MET A 111 -5.52 -13.51 -22.08
CA MET A 111 -4.82 -12.48 -21.30
C MET A 111 -5.73 -11.30 -20.96
N GLU A 112 -6.60 -10.86 -21.87
CA GLU A 112 -7.59 -9.80 -21.62
C GLU A 112 -8.60 -10.18 -20.52
N ARG A 113 -8.81 -11.47 -20.28
CA ARG A 113 -9.65 -12.02 -19.20
C ARG A 113 -8.84 -12.53 -18.00
N THR A 114 -7.53 -12.31 -17.96
CA THR A 114 -6.66 -12.66 -16.82
C THR A 114 -6.19 -11.40 -16.11
N ALA A 115 -6.52 -11.30 -14.82
CA ALA A 115 -6.09 -10.24 -13.92
C ALA A 115 -4.78 -10.60 -13.21
N ILE A 116 -3.97 -9.59 -12.92
CA ILE A 116 -2.63 -9.79 -12.36
C ILE A 116 -2.32 -8.77 -11.26
N MET A 117 -1.84 -9.25 -10.13
CA MET A 117 -1.26 -8.42 -9.08
C MET A 117 0.20 -8.80 -8.90
N MET A 118 1.10 -7.82 -9.00
CA MET A 118 2.55 -8.02 -8.87
C MET A 118 3.08 -7.43 -7.56
N GLN A 119 4.13 -8.04 -7.01
CA GLN A 119 4.69 -7.71 -5.70
C GLN A 119 5.31 -6.30 -5.57
N ARG A 120 5.92 -5.76 -6.64
CA ARG A 120 6.73 -4.51 -6.56
C ARG A 120 6.42 -3.45 -7.61
N THR A 121 6.01 -3.84 -8.80
CA THR A 121 5.61 -2.88 -9.83
C THR A 121 4.12 -2.64 -9.72
N PHE A 122 3.72 -1.63 -8.95
CA PHE A 122 2.30 -1.23 -8.89
C PHE A 122 1.78 -0.83 -10.29
N GLY A 123 2.68 -0.47 -11.22
CA GLY A 123 2.31 -0.16 -12.60
C GLY A 123 1.35 1.01 -12.72
N LEU A 124 1.25 1.84 -11.67
CA LEU A 124 0.38 3.02 -11.60
C LEU A 124 1.08 4.22 -12.25
N TYR A 125 0.30 5.00 -13.00
CA TYR A 125 0.71 6.32 -13.47
C TYR A 125 0.78 7.23 -12.25
N SER A 126 2.02 7.53 -11.84
CA SER A 126 2.29 8.11 -10.52
C SER A 126 1.80 9.56 -10.40
N ASP A 127 1.76 10.28 -11.52
CA ASP A 127 1.32 11.68 -11.61
C ASP A 127 -0.19 11.82 -11.85
N GLU A 128 -0.88 10.73 -12.11
CA GLU A 128 -2.32 10.72 -12.36
C GLU A 128 -3.10 10.30 -11.12
N THR A 129 -4.37 10.70 -11.07
CA THR A 129 -5.30 10.38 -9.99
C THR A 129 -5.63 8.88 -9.94
N VAL A 130 -6.17 8.42 -8.81
CA VAL A 130 -6.71 7.05 -8.67
C VAL A 130 -7.78 6.78 -9.73
N LEU A 131 -8.66 7.76 -9.98
CA LEU A 131 -9.72 7.67 -10.97
C LEU A 131 -9.14 7.43 -12.38
N GLU A 132 -8.19 8.27 -12.81
CA GLU A 132 -7.53 8.16 -14.12
C GLU A 132 -6.80 6.83 -14.29
N ASN A 133 -6.08 6.40 -13.26
CA ASN A 133 -5.40 5.10 -13.25
C ASN A 133 -6.36 3.93 -13.53
N ILE A 134 -7.59 3.99 -13.02
CA ILE A 134 -8.63 2.98 -13.28
C ILE A 134 -9.23 3.16 -14.66
N MET A 135 -9.49 4.39 -15.09
CA MET A 135 -10.04 4.68 -16.41
C MET A 135 -9.19 4.16 -17.57
N HIS A 136 -7.86 4.16 -17.44
CA HIS A 136 -6.95 3.54 -18.42
C HIS A 136 -7.23 2.06 -18.68
N SER A 137 -7.82 1.37 -17.70
CA SER A 137 -8.16 -0.05 -17.84
C SER A 137 -9.37 -0.27 -18.77
N PHE A 138 -10.12 0.78 -19.08
CA PHE A 138 -11.30 0.73 -19.94
C PHE A 138 -11.03 1.04 -21.41
N GLU A 139 -9.79 1.38 -21.80
CA GLU A 139 -9.44 1.72 -23.19
C GLU A 139 -9.92 0.66 -24.19
N TYR A 140 -9.79 -0.61 -23.83
CA TYR A 140 -10.19 -1.78 -24.62
C TYR A 140 -11.51 -2.42 -24.16
N SER A 141 -12.24 -1.77 -23.25
CA SER A 141 -13.52 -2.30 -22.75
C SER A 141 -14.69 -1.89 -23.64
N ASP A 142 -15.76 -2.70 -23.60
CA ASP A 142 -17.03 -2.40 -24.25
C ASP A 142 -17.82 -1.26 -23.54
N ILE A 143 -17.24 -0.61 -22.51
CA ILE A 143 -17.90 0.42 -21.72
C ILE A 143 -17.87 1.77 -22.46
N PRO A 144 -19.05 2.40 -22.69
CA PRO A 144 -19.14 3.74 -23.30
C PRO A 144 -18.27 4.75 -22.54
N LYS A 145 -17.59 5.65 -23.26
CA LYS A 145 -16.62 6.60 -22.66
C LYS A 145 -17.24 7.45 -21.56
N GLU A 146 -18.51 7.79 -21.72
CA GLU A 146 -19.31 8.60 -20.82
C GLU A 146 -19.60 7.87 -19.49
N LYS A 147 -19.64 6.54 -19.50
CA LYS A 147 -19.92 5.71 -18.32
C LYS A 147 -18.67 5.33 -17.53
N ARG A 148 -17.48 5.48 -18.13
CA ARG A 148 -16.19 5.06 -17.53
C ARG A 148 -15.90 5.72 -16.18
N PRO A 149 -16.14 7.03 -15.95
CA PRO A 149 -15.89 7.64 -14.64
C PRO A 149 -16.76 7.05 -13.53
N TYR A 150 -18.04 6.76 -13.82
CA TYR A 150 -18.97 6.17 -12.86
C TYR A 150 -18.58 4.74 -12.49
N VAL A 151 -18.22 3.92 -13.49
CA VAL A 151 -17.74 2.54 -13.24
C VAL A 151 -16.40 2.56 -12.50
N ALA A 152 -15.50 3.50 -12.81
CA ALA A 152 -14.26 3.67 -12.06
C ALA A 152 -14.54 4.03 -10.59
N ALA A 153 -15.46 4.96 -10.32
CA ALA A 153 -15.84 5.35 -8.98
C ALA A 153 -16.41 4.18 -8.17
N GLU A 154 -17.27 3.35 -8.78
CA GLU A 154 -17.80 2.14 -8.15
C GLU A 154 -16.68 1.14 -7.79
N LEU A 155 -15.72 0.91 -8.70
CA LEU A 155 -14.57 0.04 -8.43
C LEU A 155 -13.69 0.57 -7.30
N ILE A 156 -13.52 1.89 -7.20
CA ILE A 156 -12.78 2.56 -6.11
C ILE A 156 -13.48 2.36 -4.77
N GLU A 157 -14.81 2.46 -4.75
CA GLU A 157 -15.61 2.21 -3.56
C GLU A 157 -15.51 0.75 -3.12
N LYS A 158 -15.56 -0.21 -4.06
CA LYS A 158 -15.41 -1.64 -3.77
C LYS A 158 -14.09 -1.97 -3.09
N VAL A 159 -13.02 -1.25 -3.41
CA VAL A 159 -11.70 -1.39 -2.76
C VAL A 159 -11.51 -0.42 -1.57
N LYS A 160 -12.59 0.16 -1.04
CA LYS A 160 -12.60 1.05 0.14
C LYS A 160 -11.68 2.27 -0.01
N LEU A 161 -11.64 2.89 -1.21
CA LEU A 161 -10.77 4.03 -1.52
C LEU A 161 -11.51 5.31 -1.97
N SER A 162 -12.82 5.43 -1.72
CA SER A 162 -13.61 6.59 -2.19
C SER A 162 -13.02 7.95 -1.76
N HIS A 163 -12.52 8.03 -0.52
CA HIS A 163 -11.88 9.24 0.03
C HIS A 163 -10.51 9.59 -0.59
N ARG A 164 -9.96 8.72 -1.44
CA ARG A 164 -8.68 8.89 -2.16
C ARG A 164 -8.83 9.00 -3.67
N MET A 165 -10.06 9.10 -4.18
CA MET A 165 -10.35 9.05 -5.62
C MET A 165 -9.58 10.09 -6.45
N MET A 166 -9.40 11.30 -5.91
CA MET A 166 -8.71 12.41 -6.59
C MET A 166 -7.22 12.54 -6.24
N TYR A 167 -6.68 11.64 -5.42
CA TYR A 167 -5.26 11.67 -5.04
C TYR A 167 -4.40 11.07 -6.14
N THR A 168 -3.20 11.60 -6.31
CA THR A 168 -2.24 11.08 -7.28
C THR A 168 -1.62 9.77 -6.80
N GLY A 169 -1.14 8.94 -7.73
CA GLY A 169 -0.46 7.68 -7.41
C GLY A 169 0.74 7.84 -6.45
N LYS A 170 1.42 9.00 -6.45
CA LYS A 170 2.53 9.32 -5.55
C LYS A 170 2.11 9.45 -4.08
N GLU A 171 0.90 9.93 -3.82
CA GLU A 171 0.40 10.24 -2.48
C GLU A 171 -0.15 9.02 -1.73
N LEU A 172 -0.33 7.90 -2.44
CA LEU A 172 -0.86 6.66 -1.89
C LEU A 172 0.20 5.86 -1.14
N SER A 173 -0.18 5.30 0.01
CA SER A 173 0.57 4.25 0.71
C SER A 173 0.65 2.97 -0.14
N GLY A 174 1.61 2.09 0.18
CA GLY A 174 1.79 0.84 -0.57
C GLY A 174 0.51 0.00 -0.66
N GLY A 175 -0.27 -0.08 0.41
CA GLY A 175 -1.51 -0.85 0.39
C GLY A 175 -2.69 -0.13 -0.25
N GLU A 176 -2.73 1.20 -0.21
CA GLU A 176 -3.65 1.96 -1.07
C GLU A 176 -3.31 1.72 -2.54
N LYS A 177 -2.03 1.75 -2.93
CA LYS A 177 -1.58 1.43 -4.30
C LYS A 177 -2.02 0.04 -4.73
N GLN A 178 -1.89 -0.99 -3.89
CA GLN A 178 -2.35 -2.33 -4.22
C GLN A 178 -3.86 -2.43 -4.43
N ARG A 179 -4.65 -1.71 -3.62
CA ARG A 179 -6.10 -1.65 -3.79
C ARG A 179 -6.49 -0.95 -5.10
N VAL A 180 -5.75 0.08 -5.52
CA VAL A 180 -5.92 0.68 -6.86
C VAL A 180 -5.55 -0.31 -7.96
N VAL A 181 -4.45 -1.06 -7.82
CA VAL A 181 -4.07 -2.11 -8.78
C VAL A 181 -5.15 -3.17 -8.88
N LEU A 182 -5.71 -3.61 -7.76
CA LEU A 182 -6.84 -4.54 -7.74
C LEU A 182 -8.04 -3.96 -8.51
N ALA A 183 -8.46 -2.72 -8.21
CA ALA A 183 -9.55 -2.06 -8.92
C ALA A 183 -9.32 -1.98 -10.43
N ARG A 184 -8.10 -1.66 -10.87
CA ARG A 184 -7.68 -1.68 -12.28
C ARG A 184 -7.80 -3.06 -12.92
N GLN A 185 -7.47 -4.12 -12.18
CA GLN A 185 -7.61 -5.48 -12.71
C GLN A 185 -9.07 -5.92 -12.77
N LEU A 186 -9.89 -5.56 -11.79
CA LEU A 186 -11.32 -5.88 -11.75
C LEU A 186 -12.10 -5.19 -12.86
N ALA A 187 -11.65 -4.01 -13.30
CA ALA A 187 -12.19 -3.32 -14.47
C ALA A 187 -12.23 -4.17 -15.76
N LYS A 188 -11.40 -5.22 -15.86
CA LYS A 188 -11.34 -6.14 -16.99
C LYS A 188 -12.37 -7.27 -16.94
N TYR A 189 -13.16 -7.39 -15.87
CA TYR A 189 -14.04 -8.54 -15.60
C TYR A 189 -13.31 -9.90 -15.77
N PRO A 190 -12.19 -10.09 -15.05
CA PRO A 190 -11.32 -11.25 -15.27
C PRO A 190 -12.01 -12.55 -14.84
N MET A 191 -11.69 -13.65 -15.54
CA MET A 191 -12.09 -15.02 -15.15
C MET A 191 -11.07 -15.67 -14.20
N LEU A 192 -9.82 -15.20 -14.26
CA LEU A 192 -8.68 -15.70 -13.52
C LEU A 192 -7.92 -14.52 -12.90
N LEU A 193 -7.64 -14.59 -11.59
CA LEU A 193 -6.76 -13.67 -10.89
C LEU A 193 -5.45 -14.38 -10.51
N LEU A 194 -4.34 -13.90 -11.08
CA LEU A 194 -2.99 -14.32 -10.72
C LEU A 194 -2.37 -13.29 -9.78
N ALA A 195 -2.29 -13.63 -8.50
CA ALA A 195 -1.76 -12.75 -7.47
C ALA A 195 -0.36 -13.22 -7.05
N ASP A 196 0.67 -12.52 -7.51
CA ASP A 196 2.05 -12.78 -7.12
C ASP A 196 2.43 -11.95 -5.88
N GLU A 197 2.45 -12.58 -4.71
CA GLU A 197 2.73 -11.95 -3.41
C GLU A 197 1.89 -10.69 -3.16
N PRO A 198 0.56 -10.81 -3.14
CA PRO A 198 -0.34 -9.67 -3.21
C PRO A 198 -0.27 -8.74 -2.00
N THR A 199 0.35 -9.12 -0.88
CA THR A 199 0.41 -8.31 0.35
C THR A 199 1.76 -8.34 1.07
N GLY A 200 2.80 -8.93 0.46
CA GLY A 200 4.07 -9.22 1.15
C GLY A 200 4.85 -8.02 1.68
N THR A 201 4.57 -6.79 1.20
CA THR A 201 5.23 -5.54 1.64
C THR A 201 4.38 -4.72 2.62
N LEU A 202 3.18 -5.19 2.96
CA LEU A 202 2.21 -4.43 3.73
C LEU A 202 2.22 -4.79 5.20
N ASP A 203 1.86 -3.82 6.05
CA ASP A 203 1.57 -4.11 7.45
C ASP A 203 0.32 -5.01 7.56
N PRO A 204 0.17 -5.80 8.65
CA PRO A 204 -0.91 -6.78 8.78
C PRO A 204 -2.32 -6.21 8.65
N ARG A 205 -2.55 -4.98 9.12
CA ARG A 205 -3.88 -4.34 9.06
C ARG A 205 -4.21 -3.97 7.62
N THR A 206 -3.27 -3.36 6.91
CA THR A 206 -3.46 -3.00 5.50
C THR A 206 -3.53 -4.23 4.61
N ALA A 207 -2.73 -5.28 4.88
CA ALA A 207 -2.80 -6.57 4.20
C ALA A 207 -4.20 -7.19 4.32
N LYS A 208 -4.78 -7.20 5.53
CA LYS A 208 -6.13 -7.73 5.76
C LYS A 208 -7.20 -6.99 4.95
N LEU A 209 -7.12 -5.66 4.84
CA LEU A 209 -8.03 -4.88 4.00
C LEU A 209 -7.92 -5.26 2.51
N VAL A 210 -6.70 -5.54 2.03
CA VAL A 210 -6.49 -6.04 0.66
C VAL A 210 -7.08 -7.44 0.52
N HIS A 211 -6.85 -8.35 1.48
CA HIS A 211 -7.40 -9.71 1.44
C HIS A 211 -8.93 -9.71 1.37
N GLU A 212 -9.59 -8.90 2.22
CA GLU A 212 -11.05 -8.72 2.20
C GLU A 212 -11.55 -8.24 0.83
N SER A 213 -10.83 -7.28 0.22
CA SER A 213 -11.19 -6.73 -1.09
C SER A 213 -11.08 -7.79 -2.20
N ILE A 214 -10.04 -8.62 -2.16
CA ILE A 214 -9.82 -9.72 -3.11
C ILE A 214 -10.91 -10.79 -2.96
N LEU A 215 -11.22 -11.22 -1.73
CA LEU A 215 -12.24 -12.23 -1.47
C LEU A 215 -13.63 -11.77 -1.91
N LYS A 216 -13.98 -10.51 -1.60
CA LYS A 216 -15.26 -9.92 -2.03
C LYS A 216 -15.37 -9.90 -3.55
N ALA A 217 -14.31 -9.44 -4.24
CA ALA A 217 -14.29 -9.44 -5.69
C ALA A 217 -14.40 -10.86 -6.28
N LYS A 218 -13.71 -11.84 -5.69
CA LYS A 218 -13.79 -13.25 -6.11
C LYS A 218 -15.23 -13.76 -6.07
N GLN A 219 -15.94 -13.48 -4.98
CA GLN A 219 -17.34 -13.89 -4.80
C GLN A 219 -18.27 -13.21 -5.81
N GLU A 220 -18.12 -11.90 -6.02
CA GLU A 220 -18.97 -11.14 -6.95
C GLU A 220 -18.78 -11.54 -8.42
N HIS A 221 -17.56 -11.91 -8.81
CA HIS A 221 -17.20 -12.18 -10.20
C HIS A 221 -17.00 -13.68 -10.53
N SER A 222 -17.26 -14.58 -9.58
CA SER A 222 -17.01 -16.03 -9.70
C SER A 222 -15.61 -16.35 -10.25
N MET A 223 -14.61 -15.59 -9.79
CA MET A 223 -13.25 -15.69 -10.32
C MET A 223 -12.53 -16.91 -9.77
N THR A 224 -11.74 -17.54 -10.63
CA THR A 224 -10.70 -18.48 -10.21
C THR A 224 -9.47 -17.70 -9.78
N MET A 225 -8.81 -18.12 -8.70
CA MET A 225 -7.69 -17.37 -8.14
C MET A 225 -6.49 -18.28 -7.89
N LEU A 226 -5.33 -17.83 -8.35
CA LEU A 226 -4.03 -18.42 -8.04
C LEU A 226 -3.21 -17.38 -7.26
N VAL A 227 -2.86 -17.71 -6.02
CA VAL A 227 -2.10 -16.81 -5.14
C VAL A 227 -0.76 -17.46 -4.85
N THR A 228 0.35 -16.80 -5.16
CA THR A 228 1.63 -17.15 -4.57
C THR A 228 1.78 -16.34 -3.29
N SER A 229 2.17 -17.02 -2.21
CA SER A 229 2.79 -16.30 -1.12
C SER A 229 3.74 -17.18 -0.36
N HIS A 230 4.78 -16.56 0.15
CA HIS A 230 5.63 -17.14 1.16
C HIS A 230 5.06 -16.97 2.57
N LEU A 231 4.15 -16.03 2.81
CA LEU A 231 3.55 -15.81 4.13
C LEU A 231 2.39 -16.80 4.36
N PRO A 232 2.45 -17.68 5.38
CA PRO A 232 1.39 -18.65 5.64
C PRO A 232 0.01 -18.02 5.84
N GLY A 233 -0.05 -16.87 6.54
CA GLY A 233 -1.30 -16.16 6.80
C GLY A 233 -2.03 -15.73 5.52
N VAL A 234 -1.31 -15.38 4.46
CA VAL A 234 -1.91 -14.98 3.18
C VAL A 234 -2.64 -16.16 2.54
N LEU A 235 -2.05 -17.36 2.58
CA LEU A 235 -2.70 -18.56 2.04
C LEU A 235 -3.92 -18.94 2.87
N LEU A 236 -3.83 -18.85 4.20
CA LEU A 236 -4.97 -19.13 5.08
C LEU A 236 -6.14 -18.17 4.84
N ASP A 237 -5.83 -16.90 4.62
CA ASP A 237 -6.85 -15.88 4.39
C ASP A 237 -7.50 -15.99 3.00
N LEU A 238 -6.72 -16.28 1.96
CA LEU A 238 -7.17 -16.16 0.57
C LEU A 238 -7.54 -17.48 -0.11
N THR A 239 -7.02 -18.62 0.36
CA THR A 239 -7.03 -19.87 -0.43
C THR A 239 -7.76 -21.00 0.28
N ASN A 240 -8.36 -21.91 -0.50
CA ASN A 240 -9.04 -23.11 0.00
C ASN A 240 -8.25 -24.40 -0.25
N LYS A 241 -7.27 -24.34 -1.17
CA LYS A 241 -6.35 -25.41 -1.53
C LYS A 241 -4.95 -24.83 -1.61
N ALA A 242 -3.94 -25.58 -1.22
CA ALA A 242 -2.55 -25.17 -1.35
C ALA A 242 -1.69 -26.23 -2.05
N ILE A 243 -0.64 -25.76 -2.69
CA ILE A 243 0.38 -26.54 -3.40
C ILE A 243 1.73 -26.17 -2.81
N LEU A 244 2.50 -27.17 -2.43
CA LEU A 244 3.89 -27.02 -2.02
C LEU A 244 4.80 -27.29 -3.22
N LEU A 245 5.49 -26.24 -3.66
CA LEU A 245 6.46 -26.29 -4.75
C LEU A 245 7.87 -26.27 -4.17
N ASP A 246 8.68 -27.29 -4.48
CA ASP A 246 10.08 -27.36 -4.08
C ASP A 246 10.95 -27.78 -5.27
N LYS A 247 12.04 -27.05 -5.50
CA LYS A 247 13.01 -27.30 -6.61
C LYS A 247 12.37 -27.56 -7.99
N GLY A 248 11.26 -26.89 -8.27
CA GLY A 248 10.55 -26.99 -9.55
C GLY A 248 9.53 -28.13 -9.64
N GLU A 249 9.28 -28.87 -8.55
CA GLU A 249 8.34 -29.99 -8.51
C GLU A 249 7.22 -29.75 -7.48
N ILE A 250 6.03 -30.25 -7.77
CA ILE A 250 4.93 -30.25 -6.80
C ILE A 250 5.13 -31.44 -5.85
N ILE A 251 5.54 -31.16 -4.61
CA ILE A 251 5.81 -32.18 -3.59
C ILE A 251 4.60 -32.44 -2.66
N GLY A 252 3.56 -31.61 -2.76
CA GLY A 252 2.33 -31.82 -2.01
C GLY A 252 1.19 -30.93 -2.47
N THR A 253 -0.03 -31.46 -2.41
CA THR A 253 -1.28 -30.71 -2.60
C THR A 253 -2.26 -31.08 -1.50
N GLY A 254 -3.06 -30.11 -1.04
CA GLY A 254 -3.98 -30.36 0.08
C GLY A 254 -4.62 -29.10 0.62
N LYS A 255 -5.11 -29.17 1.86
CA LYS A 255 -5.61 -27.99 2.57
C LYS A 255 -4.46 -27.04 2.94
N PRO A 256 -4.67 -25.71 2.95
CA PRO A 256 -3.65 -24.74 3.32
C PRO A 256 -2.93 -25.04 4.63
N ASP A 257 -3.65 -25.33 5.71
CA ASP A 257 -3.07 -25.62 7.03
C ASP A 257 -2.08 -26.80 7.01
N GLU A 258 -2.41 -27.87 6.29
CA GLU A 258 -1.59 -29.09 6.21
C GLU A 258 -0.30 -28.84 5.43
N ILE A 259 -0.43 -28.12 4.31
CA ILE A 259 0.69 -27.76 3.45
C ILE A 259 1.62 -26.76 4.15
N ILE A 260 1.07 -25.79 4.88
CA ILE A 260 1.83 -24.84 5.69
C ILE A 260 2.63 -25.57 6.78
N LYS A 261 2.02 -26.52 7.50
CA LYS A 261 2.74 -27.31 8.52
C LYS A 261 3.90 -28.10 7.90
N LYS A 262 3.68 -28.75 6.75
CA LYS A 262 4.74 -29.44 6.00
C LYS A 262 5.87 -28.48 5.61
N PHE A 263 5.51 -27.29 5.11
CA PHE A 263 6.48 -26.26 4.77
C PHE A 263 7.27 -25.86 6.02
N SER A 264 6.62 -25.41 7.11
CA SER A 264 7.27 -24.99 8.36
C SER A 264 8.19 -26.07 8.98
N ALA A 265 7.83 -27.36 8.89
CA ALA A 265 8.70 -28.44 9.36
C ALA A 265 10.00 -28.55 8.55
N MET A 266 9.97 -28.20 7.26
CA MET A 266 11.18 -28.12 6.42
C MET A 266 12.03 -26.87 6.72
N THR A 267 11.47 -25.87 7.43
CA THR A 267 12.11 -24.56 7.62
C THR A 267 12.65 -24.32 9.04
N GLY A 268 12.50 -25.26 9.97
CA GLY A 268 12.62 -25.05 11.44
C GLY A 268 13.69 -24.04 11.91
N VAL A 269 13.29 -23.10 12.75
CA VAL A 269 14.21 -22.19 13.48
C VAL A 269 14.73 -22.91 14.73
N VAL A 270 16.00 -22.72 15.04
CA VAL A 270 16.57 -23.15 16.32
C VAL A 270 16.10 -22.15 17.39
N ASN A 271 15.19 -22.56 18.28
CA ASN A 271 14.87 -21.77 19.46
C ASN A 271 16.06 -21.81 20.43
N GLU A 272 16.92 -20.78 20.40
CA GLU A 272 17.95 -20.58 21.42
C GLU A 272 17.36 -19.94 22.69
N LYS A 273 18.02 -20.16 23.83
CA LYS A 273 17.63 -19.58 25.12
C LYS A 273 17.81 -18.06 25.08
N LYS A 274 16.86 -17.32 25.65
CA LYS A 274 16.97 -15.89 25.93
C LYS A 274 18.25 -15.62 26.73
N ALA A 275 19.06 -14.63 26.34
CA ALA A 275 20.22 -14.29 27.16
C ALA A 275 19.83 -13.40 28.34
N GLU A 276 20.67 -13.43 29.36
CA GLU A 276 20.59 -12.50 30.48
C GLU A 276 20.98 -11.10 30.00
N ALA A 277 20.16 -10.10 30.34
CA ALA A 277 20.42 -8.71 29.98
C ALA A 277 21.69 -8.21 30.70
N GLY A 278 22.65 -7.71 29.93
CA GLY A 278 23.85 -7.06 30.47
C GLY A 278 23.59 -5.64 30.99
N GLU A 279 24.66 -4.89 31.20
CA GLU A 279 24.60 -3.48 31.58
C GLU A 279 24.05 -2.60 30.42
N PRO A 280 23.40 -1.45 30.69
CA PRO A 280 22.90 -0.56 29.65
C PRO A 280 24.00 -0.10 28.69
N ILE A 281 23.73 -0.15 27.38
CA ILE A 281 24.65 0.29 26.31
C ILE A 281 24.15 1.53 25.57
N ILE A 282 22.83 1.72 25.45
CA ILE A 282 22.23 2.91 24.85
C ILE A 282 21.09 3.38 25.74
N ILE A 283 21.04 4.68 26.03
CA ILE A 283 19.98 5.31 26.81
C ILE A 283 19.32 6.41 26.00
N LEU A 284 18.00 6.35 25.88
CA LEU A 284 17.15 7.36 25.27
C LEU A 284 16.37 8.11 26.37
N LYS A 285 16.37 9.44 26.33
CA LYS A 285 15.63 10.29 27.27
C LYS A 285 14.80 11.32 26.52
N ASP A 286 13.48 11.24 26.61
CA ASP A 286 12.51 12.17 26.01
C ASP A 286 12.80 12.54 24.53
N VAL A 287 13.21 11.56 23.72
CA VAL A 287 13.59 11.79 22.32
C VAL A 287 12.36 12.19 21.50
N LYS A 288 12.47 13.29 20.75
CA LYS A 288 11.41 13.79 19.86
C LYS A 288 11.94 14.07 18.46
N LYS A 289 11.11 13.80 17.46
CA LYS A 289 11.32 14.15 16.06
C LYS A 289 10.01 14.45 15.37
N LYS A 290 9.96 15.58 14.66
CA LYS A 290 8.82 16.04 13.86
C LYS A 290 9.26 16.19 12.40
N TYR A 291 8.33 15.92 11.49
CA TYR A 291 8.47 16.22 10.07
C TYR A 291 7.40 17.21 9.65
N TYR A 292 7.72 18.04 8.66
CA TYR A 292 6.73 18.88 8.01
C TYR A 292 6.22 18.19 6.74
N SER A 293 4.90 18.07 6.62
CA SER A 293 4.22 17.60 5.43
C SER A 293 3.31 18.71 4.92
N TYR A 294 3.38 19.02 3.63
CA TYR A 294 2.55 20.05 3.00
C TYR A 294 1.04 19.76 3.17
N SER A 295 0.64 18.48 3.14
CA SER A 295 -0.77 18.05 3.24
C SER A 295 -1.25 17.80 4.66
N LYS A 296 -0.35 17.45 5.60
CA LYS A 296 -0.70 16.99 6.96
C LYS A 296 -0.13 17.88 8.07
N GLY A 297 0.53 18.98 7.71
CA GLY A 297 1.22 19.85 8.65
C GLY A 297 2.36 19.14 9.38
N MET A 298 2.53 19.45 10.66
CA MET A 298 3.63 18.94 11.48
C MET A 298 3.31 17.56 12.07
N ILE A 299 4.00 16.51 11.60
CA ILE A 299 3.80 15.12 12.00
C ILE A 299 4.87 14.73 13.05
N PRO A 300 4.49 14.38 14.30
CA PRO A 300 5.43 13.87 15.29
C PRO A 300 5.76 12.40 14.99
N ALA A 301 6.91 12.15 14.36
CA ALA A 301 7.37 10.78 14.08
C ALA A 301 7.97 10.08 15.30
N VAL A 302 8.59 10.81 16.22
CA VAL A 302 9.05 10.30 17.52
C VAL A 302 8.61 11.30 18.58
N ASN A 303 8.00 10.85 19.66
CA ASN A 303 7.29 11.73 20.60
C ASN A 303 7.50 11.32 22.06
N GLY A 304 8.64 11.72 22.61
CA GLY A 304 8.95 11.56 24.03
C GLY A 304 9.38 10.14 24.39
N VAL A 305 10.18 9.53 23.52
CA VAL A 305 10.62 8.16 23.68
C VAL A 305 11.77 8.10 24.70
N SER A 306 11.58 7.30 25.77
CA SER A 306 12.56 7.10 26.83
C SER A 306 12.64 5.62 27.21
N PHE A 307 13.78 4.98 26.93
CA PHE A 307 14.09 3.61 27.35
C PHE A 307 15.58 3.32 27.10
N GLU A 308 16.02 2.13 27.48
CA GLU A 308 17.40 1.68 27.37
C GLU A 308 17.52 0.33 26.67
N PHE A 309 18.69 0.11 26.06
CA PHE A 309 19.13 -1.15 25.49
C PHE A 309 20.27 -1.70 26.34
N HIS A 310 20.34 -3.02 26.51
CA HIS A 310 21.32 -3.73 27.34
C HIS A 310 22.34 -4.50 26.51
N GLU A 311 23.56 -4.63 27.01
CA GLU A 311 24.62 -5.35 26.30
C GLU A 311 24.23 -6.82 26.05
N GLY A 312 24.50 -7.27 24.82
CA GLY A 312 24.32 -8.65 24.39
C GLY A 312 22.86 -9.06 24.15
N GLU A 313 21.87 -8.18 24.37
CA GLU A 313 20.47 -8.47 24.08
C GLU A 313 20.13 -8.27 22.59
N ILE A 314 19.08 -8.94 22.14
CA ILE A 314 18.41 -8.68 20.87
C ILE A 314 17.08 -7.99 21.19
N PHE A 315 17.00 -6.70 20.90
CA PHE A 315 15.84 -5.86 21.20
C PHE A 315 15.01 -5.57 19.95
N GLY A 316 13.72 -5.90 19.98
CA GLY A 316 12.77 -5.64 18.89
C GLY A 316 12.02 -4.31 19.04
N ILE A 317 12.01 -3.47 18.01
CA ILE A 317 11.09 -2.32 17.90
C ILE A 317 10.00 -2.71 16.89
N ILE A 318 8.79 -2.97 17.40
CA ILE A 318 7.65 -3.42 16.60
C ILE A 318 6.58 -2.35 16.45
N GLY A 319 5.78 -2.45 15.40
CA GLY A 319 4.66 -1.54 15.15
C GLY A 319 4.32 -1.44 13.67
N ILE A 320 3.22 -0.77 13.36
CA ILE A 320 2.77 -0.58 11.96
C ILE A 320 3.72 0.30 11.15
N SER A 321 3.59 0.23 9.83
CA SER A 321 4.28 1.15 8.92
C SER A 321 3.90 2.60 9.22
N GLY A 322 4.88 3.49 9.26
CA GLY A 322 4.66 4.90 9.61
C GLY A 322 4.55 5.19 11.12
N ALA A 323 4.71 4.21 12.00
CA ALA A 323 4.71 4.43 13.45
C ALA A 323 5.90 5.25 13.98
N GLY A 324 6.96 5.44 13.16
CA GLY A 324 8.17 6.19 13.52
C GLY A 324 9.41 5.34 13.79
N LYS A 325 9.33 4.01 13.62
CA LYS A 325 10.40 3.05 13.94
C LYS A 325 11.73 3.35 13.21
N THR A 326 11.67 3.55 11.89
CA THR A 326 12.83 3.90 11.06
C THR A 326 13.42 5.27 11.41
N SER A 327 12.59 6.23 11.83
CA SER A 327 13.10 7.53 12.30
C SER A 327 13.84 7.36 13.62
N LEU A 328 13.30 6.56 14.55
CA LEU A 328 13.94 6.25 15.82
C LEU A 328 15.26 5.50 15.63
N SER A 329 15.30 4.46 14.79
CA SER A 329 16.52 3.69 14.51
C SER A 329 17.63 4.54 13.89
N LYS A 330 17.30 5.43 12.96
CA LYS A 330 18.26 6.39 12.38
C LYS A 330 18.77 7.42 13.39
N ILE A 331 17.95 7.81 14.36
CA ILE A 331 18.38 8.69 15.46
C ILE A 331 19.36 7.96 16.37
N ILE A 332 19.05 6.71 16.75
CA ILE A 332 19.94 5.87 17.57
C ILE A 332 21.29 5.66 16.85
N ALA A 333 21.27 5.43 15.54
CA ALA A 333 22.47 5.27 14.72
C ALA A 333 23.30 6.56 14.50
N GLY A 334 22.80 7.73 14.93
CA GLY A 334 23.44 9.02 14.64
C GLY A 334 23.47 9.36 13.13
N ILE A 335 22.51 8.82 12.36
CA ILE A 335 22.29 9.14 10.94
C ILE A 335 21.31 10.31 10.81
N LEU A 336 20.25 10.30 11.62
CA LEU A 336 19.23 11.33 11.65
C LEU A 336 19.32 12.14 12.94
N GLU A 337 19.10 13.45 12.84
CA GLU A 337 19.05 14.31 14.00
C GLU A 337 17.63 14.37 14.58
N ARG A 338 17.56 14.25 15.90
CA ARG A 338 16.38 14.52 16.73
C ARG A 338 16.14 16.02 16.86
N ASP A 339 14.93 16.41 17.25
CA ASP A 339 14.60 17.82 17.55
C ASP A 339 14.77 18.13 19.05
N SER A 340 14.53 17.16 19.94
CA SER A 340 14.75 17.29 21.40
C SER A 340 14.97 15.94 22.09
N GLY A 341 15.30 15.95 23.40
CA GLY A 341 15.57 14.77 24.26
C GLY A 341 17.06 14.59 24.61
N LYS A 342 17.53 13.35 24.79
CA LYS A 342 18.95 12.95 24.81
C LYS A 342 19.15 11.51 24.31
N VAL A 343 20.29 11.23 23.70
CA VAL A 343 20.75 9.87 23.32
C VAL A 343 22.17 9.72 23.83
N ASP A 344 22.41 8.75 24.70
CA ASP A 344 23.73 8.44 25.25
C ASP A 344 24.12 7.01 24.85
N VAL A 345 25.38 6.80 24.46
CA VAL A 345 25.91 5.49 24.04
C VAL A 345 27.17 5.18 24.86
N ARG A 346 27.24 3.98 25.43
CA ARG A 346 28.41 3.53 26.20
C ARG A 346 29.46 2.88 25.30
N ILE A 347 30.71 3.33 25.44
CA ILE A 347 31.88 2.79 24.72
C ILE A 347 32.93 2.44 25.77
N GLY A 348 33.10 1.14 26.04
CA GLY A 348 33.87 0.69 27.20
C GLY A 348 33.23 1.19 28.49
N ASP A 349 33.98 1.97 29.26
CA ASP A 349 33.52 2.52 30.55
C ASP A 349 33.01 3.98 30.44
N MET A 350 32.98 4.55 29.23
CA MET A 350 32.60 5.95 29.02
C MET A 350 31.22 6.08 28.37
N TRP A 351 30.42 7.03 28.85
CA TRP A 351 29.19 7.47 28.20
C TRP A 351 29.47 8.62 27.24
N VAL A 352 29.07 8.43 25.98
CA VAL A 352 29.21 9.42 24.92
C VAL A 352 27.84 9.99 24.58
N ASP A 353 27.74 11.31 24.66
CA ASP A 353 26.56 12.05 24.26
C ASP A 353 26.44 12.08 22.73
N MET A 354 25.46 11.37 22.17
CA MET A 354 25.22 11.33 20.72
C MET A 354 24.57 12.60 20.18
N THR A 355 24.16 13.49 21.07
CA THR A 355 23.39 14.66 20.71
C THR A 355 24.29 15.78 20.22
N GLU A 356 25.48 15.88 20.81
CA GLU A 356 26.53 16.79 20.38
C GLU A 356 27.25 16.29 19.12
N ARG A 357 27.50 17.21 18.19
CA ARG A 357 28.28 16.93 16.98
C ARG A 357 29.78 17.02 17.31
N GLY A 358 30.60 16.28 16.58
CA GLY A 358 32.06 16.34 16.70
C GLY A 358 32.70 14.96 16.86
N THR A 359 34.01 14.91 16.67
CA THR A 359 34.82 13.68 16.75
C THR A 359 34.82 13.05 18.14
N ASP A 360 34.67 13.86 19.19
CA ASP A 360 34.69 13.40 20.59
C ASP A 360 33.32 12.95 21.11
N PHE A 361 32.25 13.35 20.42
CA PHE A 361 30.85 13.07 20.77
C PHE A 361 30.25 12.05 19.79
N ARG A 362 29.22 12.42 19.02
CA ARG A 362 28.58 11.54 18.03
C ARG A 362 29.56 10.85 17.08
N GLY A 363 30.63 11.53 16.67
CA GLY A 363 31.67 10.97 15.79
C GLY A 363 32.43 9.81 16.43
N ARG A 364 32.60 9.80 17.76
CA ARG A 364 33.26 8.75 18.52
C ARG A 364 32.43 7.47 18.61
N ALA A 365 31.11 7.63 18.77
CA ALA A 365 30.19 6.51 18.94
C ALA A 365 29.79 5.83 17.63
N LYS A 366 29.66 6.58 16.52
CA LYS A 366 29.21 6.03 15.22
C LYS A 366 30.00 4.80 14.72
N PRO A 367 31.34 4.72 14.83
CA PRO A 367 32.10 3.53 14.43
C PRO A 367 31.69 2.24 15.17
N HIS A 368 31.18 2.37 16.40
CA HIS A 368 30.73 1.24 17.22
C HIS A 368 29.26 0.84 16.97
N ILE A 369 28.56 1.56 16.08
CA ILE A 369 27.17 1.30 15.72
C ILE A 369 27.09 0.91 14.24
N GLY A 370 26.78 -0.36 13.98
CA GLY A 370 26.42 -0.84 12.66
C GLY A 370 24.97 -0.52 12.33
N TYR A 371 24.69 -0.13 11.08
CA TYR A 371 23.33 0.10 10.61
C TYR A 371 23.12 -0.60 9.27
N LEU A 372 22.09 -1.45 9.19
CA LEU A 372 21.63 -2.08 7.97
C LEU A 372 20.28 -1.46 7.56
N HIS A 373 20.25 -0.78 6.42
CA HIS A 373 19.04 -0.18 5.88
C HIS A 373 18.15 -1.22 5.19
N GLN A 374 16.86 -0.92 5.09
CA GLN A 374 15.84 -1.73 4.40
C GLN A 374 16.15 -2.03 2.92
N GLU A 375 16.92 -1.18 2.24
CA GLU A 375 17.29 -1.35 0.83
C GLU A 375 18.74 -1.84 0.74
N TYR A 376 18.89 -3.15 0.59
CA TYR A 376 20.19 -3.82 0.54
C TYR A 376 20.95 -3.44 -0.74
N SER A 377 22.14 -2.87 -0.60
CA SER A 377 22.97 -2.54 -1.75
C SER A 377 24.42 -3.00 -1.53
N LEU A 378 24.75 -4.15 -2.11
CA LEU A 378 26.14 -4.49 -2.43
C LEU A 378 26.55 -3.72 -3.68
N TYR A 379 27.81 -3.29 -3.76
CA TYR A 379 28.39 -2.71 -4.97
C TYR A 379 28.32 -3.74 -6.11
N PRO A 380 27.50 -3.51 -7.17
CA PRO A 380 27.16 -4.58 -8.11
C PRO A 380 28.32 -5.07 -8.97
N HIS A 381 29.29 -4.21 -9.21
CA HIS A 381 30.48 -4.47 -10.04
C HIS A 381 31.66 -5.03 -9.24
N ARG A 382 31.44 -5.40 -7.97
CA ARG A 382 32.46 -5.94 -7.07
C ARG A 382 32.03 -7.32 -6.57
N ASN A 383 32.99 -8.20 -6.33
CA ASN A 383 32.72 -9.47 -5.66
C ASN A 383 32.46 -9.25 -4.16
N VAL A 384 32.06 -10.31 -3.45
CA VAL A 384 31.77 -10.25 -2.02
C VAL A 384 33.00 -9.88 -1.20
N LEU A 385 34.19 -10.41 -1.52
CA LEU A 385 35.42 -10.06 -0.82
C LEU A 385 35.64 -8.55 -0.80
N TYR A 386 35.57 -7.89 -1.96
CA TYR A 386 35.73 -6.44 -2.05
C TYR A 386 34.63 -5.68 -1.31
N ASN A 387 33.37 -6.12 -1.39
CA ASN A 387 32.26 -5.49 -0.66
C ASN A 387 32.49 -5.51 0.87
N LEU A 388 33.01 -6.63 1.38
CA LEU A 388 33.32 -6.79 2.80
C LEU A 388 34.55 -5.95 3.21
N THR A 389 35.65 -6.04 2.47
CA THR A 389 36.91 -5.40 2.87
C THR A 389 36.88 -3.88 2.73
N GLU A 390 36.23 -3.32 1.70
CA GLU A 390 36.05 -1.87 1.55
C GLU A 390 35.27 -1.27 2.73
N SER A 391 34.36 -2.06 3.31
CA SER A 391 33.58 -1.61 4.45
C SER A 391 34.46 -1.38 5.68
N ILE A 392 35.61 -2.01 5.82
CA ILE A 392 36.50 -1.83 6.98
C ILE A 392 37.10 -0.41 7.02
N GLY A 393 37.27 0.24 5.85
CA GLY A 393 37.86 1.57 5.76
C GLY A 393 39.38 1.61 6.04
N LEU A 394 40.03 0.45 6.13
CA LEU A 394 41.47 0.30 6.30
C LEU A 394 42.02 -0.64 5.22
N LYS A 395 43.22 -0.34 4.72
CA LYS A 395 43.90 -1.20 3.76
C LYS A 395 44.54 -2.37 4.50
N LEU A 396 43.92 -3.55 4.40
CA LEU A 396 44.44 -4.79 4.96
C LEU A 396 45.34 -5.51 3.95
N GLU A 397 46.26 -6.32 4.48
CA GLU A 397 47.02 -7.28 3.67
C GLU A 397 46.04 -8.34 3.08
N PRO A 398 46.20 -8.76 1.82
CA PRO A 398 45.25 -9.66 1.14
C PRO A 398 44.87 -10.95 1.87
N GLU A 399 45.82 -11.67 2.47
CA GLU A 399 45.55 -12.90 3.22
C GLU A 399 44.75 -12.61 4.49
N LEU A 400 45.10 -11.55 5.20
CA LEU A 400 44.38 -11.14 6.41
C LEU A 400 42.96 -10.67 6.08
N ALA A 401 42.79 -9.92 4.99
CA ALA A 401 41.51 -9.47 4.48
C ALA A 401 40.59 -10.66 4.14
N ARG A 402 41.14 -11.68 3.47
CA ARG A 402 40.41 -12.90 3.11
C ARG A 402 40.03 -13.71 4.35
N THR A 403 40.98 -13.90 5.26
CA THR A 403 40.75 -14.64 6.52
C THR A 403 39.68 -13.98 7.37
N LYS A 404 39.74 -12.66 7.57
CA LYS A 404 38.72 -11.90 8.29
C LYS A 404 37.35 -12.00 7.61
N SER A 405 37.32 -11.94 6.28
CA SER A 405 36.07 -12.08 5.52
C SER A 405 35.44 -13.47 5.68
N ILE A 406 36.24 -14.55 5.63
CA ILE A 406 35.76 -15.92 5.88
C ILE A 406 35.20 -16.05 7.29
N ASN A 407 35.94 -15.58 8.30
CA ASN A 407 35.48 -15.63 9.70
C ASN A 407 34.16 -14.85 9.90
N THR A 408 34.02 -13.70 9.26
CA THR A 408 32.79 -12.90 9.32
C THR A 408 31.62 -13.61 8.62
N LEU A 409 31.85 -14.23 7.46
CA LEU A 409 30.85 -15.05 6.78
C LEU A 409 30.42 -16.26 7.63
N ARG A 410 31.37 -16.87 8.35
CA ARG A 410 31.06 -17.96 9.30
C ARG A 410 30.20 -17.47 10.46
N ALA A 411 30.47 -16.29 11.01
CA ALA A 411 29.67 -15.70 12.07
C ALA A 411 28.21 -15.43 11.66
N VAL A 412 27.94 -15.22 10.37
CA VAL A 412 26.57 -15.11 9.82
C VAL A 412 26.02 -16.43 9.27
N GLY A 413 26.64 -17.57 9.59
CA GLY A 413 26.07 -18.90 9.31
C GLY A 413 26.42 -19.49 7.94
N PHE A 414 27.50 -19.06 7.29
CA PHE A 414 28.10 -19.83 6.18
C PHE A 414 29.05 -20.91 6.74
N ASP A 415 29.03 -22.11 6.16
CA ASP A 415 30.12 -23.06 6.39
C ASP A 415 31.39 -22.61 5.65
N GLU A 416 32.53 -23.20 6.00
CA GLU A 416 33.83 -22.74 5.55
C GLU A 416 34.04 -22.88 4.02
N ASN A 417 33.49 -23.94 3.42
CA ASN A 417 33.62 -24.16 1.98
C ASN A 417 32.72 -23.19 1.21
N THR A 418 31.45 -23.07 1.61
CA THR A 418 30.52 -22.11 1.00
C THR A 418 31.01 -20.67 1.17
N ALA A 419 31.60 -20.31 2.32
CA ALA A 419 32.16 -18.98 2.53
C ALA A 419 33.26 -18.65 1.50
N ARG A 420 34.16 -19.60 1.21
CA ARG A 420 35.21 -19.43 0.19
C ARG A 420 34.63 -19.22 -1.21
N GLU A 421 33.60 -19.99 -1.57
CA GLU A 421 32.93 -19.83 -2.86
C GLU A 421 32.20 -18.48 -2.98
N VAL A 422 31.48 -18.09 -1.92
CA VAL A 422 30.68 -16.86 -1.88
C VAL A 422 31.56 -15.61 -2.02
N LEU A 423 32.80 -15.63 -1.51
CA LEU A 423 33.74 -14.50 -1.63
C LEU A 423 34.01 -14.07 -3.08
N GLU A 424 34.06 -15.03 -3.99
CA GLU A 424 34.37 -14.78 -5.40
C GLU A 424 33.14 -14.36 -6.22
N LYS A 425 31.93 -14.63 -5.71
CA LYS A 425 30.67 -14.28 -6.39
C LYS A 425 30.46 -12.76 -6.42
N THR A 426 29.87 -12.30 -7.50
CA THR A 426 29.31 -10.94 -7.63
C THR A 426 27.91 -10.87 -7.04
N SER A 427 27.39 -9.65 -6.83
CA SER A 427 26.04 -9.50 -6.29
C SER A 427 24.97 -10.18 -7.16
N TYR A 428 25.13 -10.27 -8.48
CA TYR A 428 24.15 -10.91 -9.36
C TYR A 428 24.11 -12.44 -9.27
N GLU A 429 25.19 -13.06 -8.79
CA GLU A 429 25.33 -14.51 -8.66
C GLU A 429 24.84 -15.03 -7.31
N LEU A 430 24.66 -14.14 -6.33
CA LEU A 430 24.12 -14.48 -5.02
C LEU A 430 22.60 -14.66 -5.07
N SER A 431 22.13 -15.74 -4.45
CA SER A 431 20.73 -15.89 -4.06
C SER A 431 20.31 -14.75 -3.12
N VAL A 432 19.00 -14.53 -2.98
CA VAL A 432 18.46 -13.48 -2.11
C VAL A 432 18.92 -13.67 -0.65
N GLY A 433 18.91 -14.92 -0.14
CA GLY A 433 19.38 -15.24 1.20
C GLY A 433 20.88 -15.09 1.38
N GLU A 434 21.70 -15.53 0.41
CA GLU A 434 23.14 -15.31 0.45
C GLU A 434 23.47 -13.81 0.46
N ARG A 435 22.83 -13.03 -0.42
CA ARG A 435 23.01 -11.57 -0.50
C ARG A 435 22.75 -10.91 0.85
N GLN A 436 21.72 -11.37 1.55
CA GLN A 436 21.36 -10.81 2.84
C GLN A 436 22.38 -11.14 3.94
N ARG A 437 22.78 -12.40 4.05
CA ARG A 437 23.83 -12.80 5.00
C ARG A 437 25.15 -12.08 4.69
N VAL A 438 25.48 -11.89 3.43
CA VAL A 438 26.64 -11.09 3.00
C VAL A 438 26.48 -9.62 3.44
N THR A 439 25.31 -8.99 3.27
CA THR A 439 25.10 -7.62 3.77
C THR A 439 25.14 -7.51 5.29
N MET A 440 24.71 -8.54 6.03
CA MET A 440 24.91 -8.60 7.47
C MET A 440 26.40 -8.68 7.81
N ALA A 441 27.15 -9.55 7.14
CA ALA A 441 28.60 -9.66 7.29
C ALA A 441 29.31 -8.33 6.97
N GLN A 442 28.81 -7.57 5.99
CA GLN A 442 29.35 -6.26 5.63
C GLN A 442 29.28 -5.25 6.79
N VAL A 443 28.25 -5.34 7.63
CA VAL A 443 28.12 -4.50 8.83
C VAL A 443 28.95 -5.06 9.98
N LEU A 444 28.93 -6.39 10.16
CA LEU A 444 29.61 -7.07 11.26
C LEU A 444 31.14 -7.10 11.12
N ILE A 445 31.69 -6.98 9.91
CA ILE A 445 33.15 -6.99 9.68
C ILE A 445 33.88 -5.82 10.36
N ARG A 446 33.13 -4.75 10.70
CA ARG A 446 33.62 -3.61 11.48
C ARG A 446 33.67 -3.87 12.99
N GLU A 447 33.21 -5.04 13.44
CA GLU A 447 33.10 -5.44 14.85
C GLU A 447 32.35 -4.39 15.71
N PRO A 448 31.14 -3.94 15.29
CA PRO A 448 30.36 -2.99 16.06
C PRO A 448 29.86 -3.60 17.38
N ARG A 449 29.71 -2.76 18.41
CA ARG A 449 29.14 -3.15 19.71
C ARG A 449 27.62 -3.24 19.64
N VAL A 450 27.00 -2.39 18.83
CA VAL A 450 25.56 -2.38 18.56
C VAL A 450 25.31 -2.45 17.07
N VAL A 451 24.38 -3.29 16.64
CA VAL A 451 23.94 -3.40 15.25
C VAL A 451 22.45 -3.13 15.18
N ILE A 452 22.05 -2.21 14.30
CA ILE A 452 20.66 -1.86 14.07
C ILE A 452 20.24 -2.37 12.70
N PHE A 453 19.25 -3.25 12.67
CA PHE A 453 18.65 -3.77 11.45
C PHE A 453 17.27 -3.17 11.25
N ASP A 454 17.11 -2.43 10.16
CA ASP A 454 15.85 -1.79 9.78
C ASP A 454 15.11 -2.63 8.74
N GLU A 455 14.09 -3.37 9.19
CA GLU A 455 13.29 -4.32 8.41
C GLU A 455 14.13 -5.42 7.72
N PRO A 456 14.92 -6.21 8.48
CA PRO A 456 15.80 -7.22 7.90
C PRO A 456 15.00 -8.27 7.10
N THR A 457 13.79 -8.64 7.51
CA THR A 457 13.09 -9.78 6.90
C THR A 457 12.10 -9.44 5.81
N GLY A 458 11.79 -8.16 5.59
CA GLY A 458 10.90 -7.63 4.54
C GLY A 458 9.95 -8.64 3.87
N THR A 459 10.03 -8.74 2.54
CA THR A 459 9.23 -9.66 1.71
C THR A 459 9.87 -11.04 1.52
N MET A 460 10.76 -11.44 2.44
CA MET A 460 11.51 -12.67 2.27
C MET A 460 10.66 -13.89 2.60
N ASP A 461 10.92 -15.01 1.94
CA ASP A 461 10.24 -16.24 2.30
C ASP A 461 10.61 -16.74 3.71
N PRO A 462 9.72 -17.46 4.41
CA PRO A 462 9.96 -17.87 5.79
C PRO A 462 11.25 -18.66 5.99
N ILE A 463 11.71 -19.41 4.99
CA ILE A 463 12.99 -20.13 5.10
C ILE A 463 14.12 -19.12 5.16
N THR A 464 14.14 -18.18 4.22
CA THR A 464 15.20 -17.17 4.23
C THR A 464 15.09 -16.26 5.47
N LYS A 465 13.88 -15.97 5.98
CA LYS A 465 13.71 -15.30 7.29
C LYS A 465 14.33 -16.11 8.42
N ASN A 466 14.16 -17.43 8.41
CA ASN A 466 14.72 -18.34 9.40
C ASN A 466 16.25 -18.44 9.26
N GLU A 467 16.79 -18.44 8.04
CA GLU A 467 18.23 -18.34 7.80
C GLU A 467 18.79 -17.05 8.41
N VAL A 468 18.15 -15.92 8.15
CA VAL A 468 18.54 -14.61 8.70
C VAL A 468 18.41 -14.59 10.23
N ALA A 469 17.33 -15.14 10.77
CA ALA A 469 17.15 -15.31 12.21
C ALA A 469 18.31 -16.10 12.83
N ASN A 470 18.62 -17.27 12.27
CA ASN A 470 19.73 -18.11 12.72
C ASN A 470 21.07 -17.38 12.57
N SER A 471 21.28 -16.60 11.50
CA SER A 471 22.46 -15.77 11.32
C SER A 471 22.60 -14.70 12.39
N ILE A 472 21.51 -14.06 12.82
CA ILE A 472 21.51 -13.07 13.91
C ILE A 472 21.86 -13.74 15.24
N LEU A 473 21.19 -14.85 15.56
CA LEU A 473 21.42 -15.61 16.78
C LEU A 473 22.88 -16.10 16.86
N THR A 474 23.38 -16.66 15.76
CA THR A 474 24.79 -17.10 15.64
C THR A 474 25.74 -15.93 15.79
N ALA A 475 25.52 -14.82 15.09
CA ALA A 475 26.38 -13.65 15.18
C ALA A 475 26.43 -13.10 16.62
N ARG A 476 25.27 -12.96 17.27
CA ARG A 476 25.16 -12.54 18.69
C ARG A 476 25.97 -13.45 19.60
N LYS A 477 25.88 -14.77 19.42
CA LYS A 477 26.61 -15.77 20.22
C LYS A 477 28.12 -15.72 20.00
N GLU A 478 28.57 -15.58 18.75
CA GLU A 478 29.98 -15.59 18.39
C GLU A 478 30.69 -14.27 18.70
N THR A 479 29.99 -13.12 18.59
CA THR A 479 30.60 -11.79 18.73
C THR A 479 30.21 -11.04 20.00
N GLY A 480 29.16 -11.48 20.72
CA GLY A 480 28.60 -10.73 21.86
C GLY A 480 27.96 -9.40 21.46
N THR A 481 27.69 -9.18 20.17
CA THR A 481 27.12 -7.92 19.67
C THR A 481 25.67 -7.76 20.13
N THR A 482 25.29 -6.53 20.47
CA THR A 482 23.91 -6.16 20.81
C THR A 482 23.15 -5.86 19.52
N PHE A 483 21.94 -6.39 19.36
CA PHE A 483 21.13 -6.18 18.16
C PHE A 483 19.87 -5.38 18.47
N VAL A 484 19.58 -4.39 17.62
CA VAL A 484 18.30 -3.67 17.60
C VAL A 484 17.61 -4.00 16.28
N ILE A 485 16.51 -4.75 16.36
CA ILE A 485 15.74 -5.18 15.20
C ILE A 485 14.49 -4.31 15.11
N VAL A 486 14.39 -3.52 14.06
CA VAL A 486 13.14 -2.86 13.70
C VAL A 486 12.39 -3.76 12.75
N SER A 487 11.16 -4.16 13.09
CA SER A 487 10.32 -4.91 12.15
C SER A 487 8.83 -4.71 12.40
N HIS A 488 8.02 -4.93 11.36
CA HIS A 488 6.58 -5.14 11.47
C HIS A 488 6.20 -6.65 11.51
N ASP A 489 7.18 -7.55 11.33
CA ASP A 489 6.98 -9.00 11.41
C ASP A 489 7.06 -9.49 12.86
N ILE A 490 5.89 -9.68 13.46
CA ILE A 490 5.72 -10.14 14.85
C ILE A 490 6.34 -11.54 15.06
N GLU A 491 6.18 -12.44 14.09
CA GLU A 491 6.64 -13.83 14.24
C GLU A 491 8.17 -13.88 14.20
N PHE A 492 8.79 -13.08 13.33
CA PHE A 492 10.24 -12.93 13.31
C PHE A 492 10.79 -12.38 14.63
N VAL A 493 10.17 -11.31 15.17
CA VAL A 493 10.59 -10.74 16.46
C VAL A 493 10.41 -11.74 17.60
N ARG A 494 9.32 -12.50 17.59
CA ARG A 494 9.06 -13.56 18.57
C ARG A 494 10.13 -14.63 18.60
N ASN A 495 10.68 -14.98 17.44
CA ASN A 495 11.66 -16.06 17.30
C ASN A 495 13.10 -15.60 17.54
N VAL A 496 13.38 -14.29 17.48
CA VAL A 496 14.77 -13.77 17.49
C VAL A 496 15.05 -12.83 18.67
N CYS A 497 14.08 -12.05 19.12
CA CYS A 497 14.31 -11.01 20.13
C CYS A 497 14.11 -11.54 21.55
N ASP A 498 14.93 -11.06 22.49
CA ASP A 498 14.77 -11.33 23.92
C ASP A 498 13.68 -10.41 24.52
N ARG A 499 13.68 -9.13 24.12
CA ARG A 499 12.74 -8.08 24.55
C ARG A 499 12.22 -7.30 23.35
N ALA A 500 11.08 -6.65 23.51
CA ALA A 500 10.53 -5.78 22.49
C ALA A 500 9.87 -4.53 23.07
N ALA A 501 9.71 -3.50 22.23
CA ALA A 501 8.88 -2.34 22.45
C ALA A 501 7.91 -2.13 21.28
N HIS A 502 6.64 -1.91 21.60
CA HIS A 502 5.62 -1.56 20.62
C HIS A 502 5.54 -0.06 20.43
N MET A 503 5.82 0.39 19.21
CA MET A 503 5.76 1.79 18.80
C MET A 503 4.47 2.07 18.02
N ASN A 504 3.71 3.06 18.48
CA ASN A 504 2.48 3.53 17.85
C ASN A 504 2.43 5.06 17.86
N LEU A 505 2.19 5.67 16.70
CA LEU A 505 2.11 7.13 16.51
C LEU A 505 3.25 7.92 17.20
N GLY A 506 4.49 7.43 17.04
CA GLY A 506 5.68 8.08 17.60
C GLY A 506 5.95 7.80 19.07
N LYS A 507 5.10 7.05 19.77
CA LYS A 507 5.24 6.71 21.20
C LYS A 507 5.48 5.22 21.42
N ILE A 508 6.15 4.88 22.50
CA ILE A 508 6.21 3.50 23.00
C ILE A 508 4.97 3.25 23.86
N THR A 509 4.20 2.22 23.51
CA THR A 509 2.91 1.88 24.16
C THR A 509 3.03 0.68 25.08
N ALA A 510 3.90 -0.27 24.75
CA ALA A 510 4.23 -1.43 25.57
C ALA A 510 5.72 -1.75 25.41
N MET A 511 6.36 -2.29 26.45
CA MET A 511 7.76 -2.71 26.42
C MET A 511 7.99 -3.79 27.48
N GLY A 512 8.79 -4.81 27.15
CA GLY A 512 9.08 -5.89 28.06
C GLY A 512 9.51 -7.16 27.33
N ASP A 513 9.17 -8.30 27.93
CA ASP A 513 9.30 -9.60 27.27
C ASP A 513 8.48 -9.62 25.98
N VAL A 514 8.99 -10.27 24.93
CA VAL A 514 8.24 -10.34 23.67
C VAL A 514 6.86 -10.96 23.88
N GLY A 515 6.72 -11.98 24.73
CA GLY A 515 5.44 -12.59 25.05
C GLY A 515 4.44 -11.59 25.64
N SER A 516 4.84 -10.84 26.67
CA SER A 516 3.97 -9.86 27.33
C SER A 516 3.59 -8.71 26.40
N VAL A 517 4.53 -8.20 25.61
CA VAL A 517 4.26 -7.11 24.66
C VAL A 517 3.28 -7.56 23.57
N LEU A 518 3.38 -8.80 23.10
CA LEU A 518 2.43 -9.33 22.11
C LEU A 518 1.04 -9.57 22.69
N ASP A 519 0.94 -9.95 23.96
CA ASP A 519 -0.34 -10.08 24.64
C ASP A 519 -1.00 -8.71 24.87
N ASP A 520 -0.20 -7.68 25.20
CA ASP A 520 -0.67 -6.29 25.27
C ASP A 520 -1.18 -5.80 23.91
N ILE A 521 -0.47 -6.07 22.81
CA ILE A 521 -0.92 -5.73 21.45
C ILE A 521 -2.21 -6.48 21.08
N LYS A 522 -2.35 -7.77 21.43
CA LYS A 522 -3.59 -8.52 21.16
C LYS A 522 -4.76 -8.00 21.99
N SER A 523 -4.49 -7.45 23.17
CA SER A 523 -5.49 -6.78 23.99
C SER A 523 -5.92 -5.43 23.42
N GLU A 524 -5.13 -4.82 22.53
CA GLU A 524 -5.55 -3.73 21.64
C GLU A 524 -6.53 -4.28 20.57
N LYS A 525 -7.78 -4.51 21.00
CA LYS A 525 -8.94 -4.49 20.09
C LYS A 525 -8.96 -3.17 19.29
N PRO A 526 -9.53 -3.16 18.06
CA PRO A 526 -9.60 -1.96 17.24
C PRO A 526 -10.27 -0.85 18.04
N GLU A 527 -9.54 0.24 18.32
CA GLU A 527 -9.93 1.37 19.18
C GLU A 527 -10.76 0.97 20.41
N ARG A 528 -10.13 0.92 21.59
CA ARG A 528 -10.85 0.89 22.88
C ARG A 528 -12.05 1.82 22.77
N GLU A 529 -13.27 1.31 22.91
CA GLU A 529 -14.49 2.12 22.91
C GLU A 529 -14.25 3.23 23.93
N LYS A 530 -14.10 4.47 23.44
CA LYS A 530 -13.83 5.63 24.31
C LYS A 530 -14.90 5.63 25.39
N THR A 531 -14.48 5.62 26.65
CA THR A 531 -15.42 5.68 27.77
C THR A 531 -16.24 6.97 27.65
N PRO A 532 -17.43 7.06 28.27
CA PRO A 532 -18.18 8.30 28.32
C PRO A 532 -17.34 9.48 28.86
N GLU A 533 -16.38 9.20 29.74
CA GLU A 533 -15.45 10.18 30.30
C GLU A 533 -14.40 10.66 29.27
N ASP A 534 -13.80 9.75 28.51
CA ASP A 534 -12.88 10.09 27.40
C ASP A 534 -13.58 10.94 26.33
N ARG A 535 -14.83 10.58 25.98
CA ARG A 535 -15.64 11.33 25.02
C ARG A 535 -16.00 12.72 25.54
N ASN A 536 -16.22 12.87 26.85
CA ASN A 536 -16.48 14.17 27.47
C ASN A 536 -15.24 15.08 27.41
N ASN A 537 -14.06 14.52 27.67
CA ASN A 537 -12.80 15.27 27.57
C ASN A 537 -12.51 15.71 26.13
N ASP A 538 -12.72 14.81 25.16
CA ASP A 538 -12.57 15.14 23.73
C ASP A 538 -13.58 16.21 23.29
N LEU A 539 -14.85 16.12 23.74
CA LEU A 539 -15.87 17.12 23.45
C LEU A 539 -15.46 18.51 23.94
N GLY A 540 -14.97 18.62 25.18
CA GLY A 540 -14.47 19.88 25.73
C GLY A 540 -13.32 20.45 24.92
N ARG A 541 -12.35 19.60 24.57
CA ARG A 541 -11.20 19.99 23.75
C ARG A 541 -11.58 20.45 22.34
N TYR A 542 -12.56 19.80 21.70
CA TYR A 542 -13.04 20.21 20.38
C TYR A 542 -13.75 21.56 20.43
N LEU A 543 -14.58 21.80 21.43
CA LEU A 543 -15.26 23.09 21.61
C LEU A 543 -14.28 24.23 21.90
N GLU A 544 -13.29 24.00 22.76
CA GLU A 544 -12.23 24.98 23.06
C GLU A 544 -11.42 25.34 21.81
N ARG A 545 -11.02 24.34 21.01
CA ARG A 545 -10.29 24.57 19.76
C ARG A 545 -11.14 25.29 18.72
N ALA A 546 -12.42 24.95 18.60
CA ALA A 546 -13.32 25.66 17.70
C ALA A 546 -13.42 27.15 18.06
N GLN A 547 -13.48 27.48 19.36
CA GLN A 547 -13.48 28.87 19.84
C GLN A 547 -12.15 29.58 19.57
N GLN A 548 -11.01 28.94 19.85
CA GLN A 548 -9.69 29.50 19.51
C GLN A 548 -9.56 29.78 18.01
N CYS A 549 -10.03 28.85 17.16
CA CYS A 549 -10.03 29.06 15.71
C CYS A 549 -10.97 30.20 15.27
N ALA A 550 -12.08 30.40 15.99
CA ALA A 550 -13.01 31.52 15.77
C ALA A 550 -12.38 32.88 16.07
N GLU A 551 -11.56 32.98 17.11
CA GLU A 551 -10.80 34.20 17.42
C GLU A 551 -9.76 34.55 16.34
N HIS A 552 -9.26 33.55 15.61
CA HIS A 552 -8.26 33.71 14.55
C HIS A 552 -8.84 33.75 13.13
N GLY A 553 -10.17 33.66 12.98
CA GLY A 553 -10.86 33.78 11.69
C GLY A 553 -10.68 32.60 10.71
N ASN A 554 -10.25 31.41 11.15
CA ASN A 554 -10.06 30.27 10.25
C ASN A 554 -11.30 29.35 10.17
N LEU A 555 -12.20 29.64 9.23
CA LEU A 555 -13.47 28.93 9.04
C LEU A 555 -13.34 27.42 8.81
N CYS A 556 -12.28 26.97 8.13
CA CYS A 556 -12.08 25.54 7.83
C CYS A 556 -11.80 24.75 9.12
N ASP A 557 -10.96 25.30 10.00
CA ASP A 557 -10.64 24.68 11.28
C ASP A 557 -11.83 24.75 12.24
N ILE A 558 -12.60 25.85 12.22
CA ILE A 558 -13.84 25.99 12.99
C ILE A 558 -14.85 24.91 12.58
N ASP A 559 -15.09 24.70 11.28
CA ASP A 559 -16.03 23.69 10.76
C ASP A 559 -15.57 22.26 11.11
N PHE A 560 -14.27 21.99 11.00
CA PHE A 560 -13.69 20.70 11.37
C PHE A 560 -13.92 20.37 12.86
N TYR A 561 -13.56 21.28 13.77
CA TYR A 561 -13.71 21.04 15.20
C TYR A 561 -15.17 21.07 15.65
N ALA A 562 -16.01 21.93 15.08
CA ALA A 562 -17.44 21.97 15.36
C ALA A 562 -18.15 20.68 14.89
N SER A 563 -17.77 20.14 13.72
CA SER A 563 -18.29 18.86 13.22
C SER A 563 -17.89 17.69 14.13
N LYS A 564 -16.64 17.65 14.59
CA LYS A 564 -16.16 16.65 15.56
C LYS A 564 -16.84 16.78 16.92
N ALA A 565 -17.13 17.99 17.37
CA ALA A 565 -17.91 18.24 18.58
C ALA A 565 -19.35 17.73 18.44
N LYS A 566 -20.04 18.04 17.32
CA LYS A 566 -21.40 17.53 17.03
C LYS A 566 -21.46 16.00 17.01
N GLU A 567 -20.51 15.35 16.34
CA GLU A 567 -20.39 13.89 16.27
C GLU A 567 -20.19 13.27 17.67
N THR A 568 -19.34 13.90 18.50
CA THR A 568 -19.02 13.41 19.85
C THR A 568 -20.17 13.66 20.83
N ALA A 569 -20.84 14.82 20.73
CA ALA A 569 -22.01 15.18 21.54
C ALA A 569 -23.22 14.28 21.25
N SER A 570 -23.46 13.94 19.98
CA SER A 570 -24.49 12.96 19.58
C SER A 570 -24.24 11.58 20.20
N LYS A 571 -22.97 11.12 20.21
CA LYS A 571 -22.56 9.86 20.87
C LYS A 571 -22.64 9.91 22.41
N LEU A 572 -22.82 11.09 23.00
CA LEU A 572 -22.96 11.32 24.44
C LEU A 572 -24.38 11.73 24.84
N ASN A 573 -25.31 11.89 23.88
CA ASN A 573 -26.63 12.52 24.09
C ASN A 573 -26.54 13.86 24.84
N LYS A 574 -25.54 14.69 24.51
CA LYS A 574 -25.38 16.04 25.05
C LYS A 574 -25.86 17.08 24.04
N ASP A 575 -26.60 18.06 24.54
CA ASP A 575 -26.88 19.27 23.77
C ASP A 575 -25.69 20.23 23.89
N ILE A 576 -25.22 20.71 22.74
CA ILE A 576 -24.11 21.68 22.61
C ILE A 576 -24.52 22.89 21.76
N SER A 577 -25.82 23.12 21.60
CA SER A 577 -26.40 24.19 20.80
C SER A 577 -25.89 25.57 21.25
N GLY A 578 -25.82 25.82 22.56
CA GLY A 578 -25.36 27.09 23.12
C GLY A 578 -23.86 27.37 22.90
N GLU A 579 -23.01 26.35 22.86
CA GLU A 579 -21.58 26.50 22.58
C GLU A 579 -21.30 26.71 21.09
N LEU A 580 -22.09 26.08 20.22
CA LEU A 580 -22.04 26.31 18.78
C LEU A 580 -22.55 27.71 18.40
N GLU A 581 -23.51 28.24 19.15
CA GLU A 581 -24.03 29.61 18.97
C GLU A 581 -22.94 30.67 19.15
N LYS A 582 -21.96 30.43 20.02
CA LYS A 582 -20.80 31.32 20.22
C LYS A 582 -19.88 31.40 18.99
N LEU A 583 -19.96 30.44 18.07
CA LEU A 583 -19.16 30.42 16.85
C LEU A 583 -19.83 31.20 15.70
N LYS A 584 -21.14 31.50 15.80
CA LYS A 584 -21.90 32.19 14.74
C LYS A 584 -21.27 33.50 14.27
N PRO A 585 -20.77 34.40 15.13
CA PRO A 585 -20.19 35.68 14.68
C PRO A 585 -18.98 35.50 13.75
N ALA A 586 -18.16 34.45 13.98
CA ALA A 586 -17.03 34.14 13.11
C ALA A 586 -17.48 33.60 11.75
N TYR A 587 -18.54 32.76 11.74
CA TYR A 587 -19.18 32.32 10.49
C TYR A 587 -19.80 33.48 9.72
N GLU A 588 -20.52 34.39 10.37
CA GLU A 588 -21.12 35.57 9.75
C GLU A 588 -20.05 36.47 9.09
N THR A 589 -18.94 36.72 9.81
CA THR A 589 -17.82 37.50 9.29
C THR A 589 -17.20 36.84 8.06
N GLY A 590 -16.91 35.55 8.15
CA GLY A 590 -16.33 34.77 7.06
C GLY A 590 -17.22 34.66 5.82
N ILE A 591 -18.51 34.44 6.02
CA ILE A 591 -19.52 34.41 4.96
C ILE A 591 -19.61 35.78 4.29
N SER A 592 -19.63 36.87 5.07
CA SER A 592 -19.66 38.23 4.52
C SER A 592 -18.43 38.54 3.64
N GLU A 593 -17.24 38.11 4.04
CA GLU A 593 -16.02 38.23 3.22
C GLU A 593 -16.10 37.42 1.92
N MET A 594 -16.61 36.19 1.98
CA MET A 594 -16.81 35.36 0.78
C MET A 594 -17.81 35.99 -0.19
N LEU A 595 -18.91 36.56 0.31
CA LEU A 595 -19.91 37.23 -0.51
C LEU A 595 -19.36 38.53 -1.12
N LYS A 596 -18.49 39.28 -0.43
CA LYS A 596 -17.79 40.44 -1.00
C LYS A 596 -16.83 40.04 -2.13
N GLU A 597 -16.08 38.95 -1.97
CA GLU A 597 -15.23 38.43 -3.05
C GLU A 597 -16.09 37.94 -4.23
N ALA A 598 -17.24 37.28 -3.96
CA ALA A 598 -18.18 36.93 -5.02
C ALA A 598 -18.71 38.16 -5.79
N GLU A 599 -19.01 39.27 -5.09
CA GLU A 599 -19.43 40.54 -5.73
C GLU A 599 -18.31 41.08 -6.63
N ARG A 600 -17.05 40.99 -6.20
CA ARG A 600 -15.89 41.39 -7.00
C ARG A 600 -15.75 40.56 -8.27
N TYR A 601 -15.82 39.24 -8.18
CA TYR A 601 -15.80 38.36 -9.36
C TYR A 601 -16.97 38.62 -10.30
N THR A 602 -18.12 39.03 -9.77
CA THR A 602 -19.28 39.44 -10.57
C THR A 602 -18.98 40.68 -11.41
N LEU A 603 -18.36 41.71 -10.82
CA LEU A 603 -17.95 42.93 -11.51
C LEU A 603 -16.91 42.67 -12.61
N ASP A 604 -16.00 41.71 -12.36
CA ASP A 604 -14.97 41.28 -13.31
C ASP A 604 -15.50 40.31 -14.40
N GLY A 605 -16.80 39.96 -14.37
CA GLY A 605 -17.44 39.06 -15.33
C GLY A 605 -17.03 37.58 -15.17
N GLN A 606 -16.42 37.20 -14.05
CA GLN A 606 -15.90 35.86 -13.77
C GLN A 606 -16.89 35.01 -12.96
N ILE A 607 -17.92 34.51 -13.65
CA ILE A 607 -19.05 33.78 -13.04
C ILE A 607 -18.61 32.48 -12.32
N TYR A 608 -17.59 31.79 -12.82
CA TYR A 608 -17.06 30.58 -12.16
C TYR A 608 -16.35 30.89 -10.84
N GLY A 609 -15.57 31.98 -10.81
CA GLY A 609 -14.94 32.46 -9.57
C GLY A 609 -16.01 32.82 -8.54
N MET A 610 -17.02 33.59 -8.94
CA MET A 610 -18.17 33.95 -8.12
C MET A 610 -18.87 32.70 -7.51
N ASP A 611 -19.16 31.69 -8.32
CA ASP A 611 -19.89 30.47 -7.90
C ASP A 611 -19.16 29.70 -6.80
N VAL A 612 -17.82 29.60 -6.87
CA VAL A 612 -17.00 28.92 -5.86
C VAL A 612 -17.12 29.58 -4.48
N TYR A 613 -17.14 30.91 -4.42
CA TYR A 613 -17.30 31.63 -3.15
C TYR A 613 -18.74 31.53 -2.62
N ILE A 614 -19.74 31.56 -3.51
CA ILE A 614 -21.15 31.37 -3.14
C ILE A 614 -21.40 29.96 -2.58
N GLU A 615 -20.87 28.90 -3.21
CA GLU A 615 -21.06 27.53 -2.72
C GLU A 615 -20.42 27.30 -1.35
N ASN A 616 -19.24 27.87 -1.12
CA ASN A 616 -18.60 27.83 0.19
C ASN A 616 -19.39 28.63 1.24
N ALA A 617 -19.88 29.82 0.89
CA ALA A 617 -20.74 30.62 1.76
C ALA A 617 -22.03 29.87 2.16
N VAL A 618 -22.71 29.23 1.19
CA VAL A 618 -23.91 28.40 1.43
C VAL A 618 -23.59 27.22 2.34
N ARG A 619 -22.47 26.53 2.11
CA ARG A 619 -22.04 25.41 2.96
C ARG A 619 -21.83 25.85 4.40
N TYR A 620 -21.09 26.92 4.63
CA TYR A 620 -20.82 27.42 5.98
C TYR A 620 -22.08 28.00 6.65
N ALA A 621 -22.95 28.67 5.90
CA ALA A 621 -24.24 29.14 6.37
C ALA A 621 -25.12 27.97 6.84
N ALA A 622 -25.16 26.87 6.08
CA ALA A 622 -25.88 25.65 6.48
C ALA A 622 -25.28 24.99 7.74
N CYS A 623 -23.94 24.97 7.87
CA CYS A 623 -23.26 24.43 9.06
C CYS A 623 -23.58 25.23 10.34
N ALA A 624 -23.74 26.55 10.20
CA ALA A 624 -23.98 27.49 11.30
C ALA A 624 -25.47 27.84 11.52
N GLY A 625 -26.36 27.44 10.62
CA GLY A 625 -27.79 27.78 10.66
C GLY A 625 -28.07 29.26 10.38
N ILE A 626 -27.26 29.90 9.53
CA ILE A 626 -27.41 31.30 9.13
C ILE A 626 -28.21 31.36 7.82
N ASP A 627 -29.22 32.23 7.76
CA ASP A 627 -29.97 32.47 6.53
C ASP A 627 -29.31 33.59 5.70
N ILE A 628 -28.83 33.24 4.52
CA ILE A 628 -28.22 34.16 3.55
C ILE A 628 -29.04 34.31 2.26
N SER A 629 -30.27 33.80 2.24
CA SER A 629 -31.13 33.80 1.04
C SER A 629 -31.32 35.19 0.42
N GLY A 630 -31.47 36.23 1.26
CA GLY A 630 -31.58 37.61 0.84
C GLY A 630 -30.30 38.15 0.15
N GLU A 631 -29.13 37.75 0.61
CA GLU A 631 -27.85 38.19 0.02
C GLU A 631 -27.55 37.47 -1.30
N LEU A 632 -27.93 36.20 -1.40
CA LEU A 632 -27.80 35.40 -2.62
C LEU A 632 -28.62 35.96 -3.79
N SER A 633 -29.73 36.63 -3.51
CA SER A 633 -30.58 37.25 -4.53
C SER A 633 -29.84 38.27 -5.41
N LYS A 634 -28.80 38.92 -4.87
CA LYS A 634 -27.98 39.92 -5.59
C LYS A 634 -27.18 39.34 -6.76
N PHE A 635 -26.90 38.03 -6.72
CA PHE A 635 -26.11 37.33 -7.74
C PHE A 635 -26.97 36.69 -8.83
N MET A 636 -28.29 36.68 -8.67
CA MET A 636 -29.22 36.10 -9.65
C MET A 636 -29.08 36.73 -11.05
N PRO A 637 -28.95 38.07 -11.21
CA PRO A 637 -28.73 38.68 -12.53
C PRO A 637 -27.43 38.21 -13.21
N ALA A 638 -26.39 37.88 -12.44
CA ALA A 638 -25.13 37.38 -12.98
C ALA A 638 -25.27 35.95 -13.51
N TYR A 639 -26.00 35.08 -12.80
CA TYR A 639 -26.34 33.74 -13.29
C TYR A 639 -27.27 33.78 -14.50
N GLU A 640 -28.21 34.72 -14.56
CA GLU A 640 -29.06 34.93 -15.75
C GLU A 640 -28.23 35.32 -16.98
N LYS A 641 -27.31 36.28 -16.82
CA LYS A 641 -26.38 36.67 -17.89
C LYS A 641 -25.49 35.50 -18.32
N GLY A 642 -24.95 34.74 -17.36
CA GLY A 642 -24.12 33.56 -17.64
C GLY A 642 -24.86 32.44 -18.35
N LEU A 643 -26.14 32.26 -18.03
CA LEU A 643 -27.03 31.34 -18.73
C LEU A 643 -27.22 31.76 -20.19
N GLU A 644 -27.51 33.04 -20.46
CA GLU A 644 -27.66 33.56 -21.82
C GLU A 644 -26.39 33.39 -22.66
N GLU A 645 -25.22 33.76 -22.11
CA GLU A 645 -23.92 33.62 -22.77
C GLU A 645 -23.60 32.15 -23.08
N ALA A 646 -23.83 31.24 -22.13
CA ALA A 646 -23.60 29.81 -22.33
C ALA A 646 -24.51 29.21 -23.42
N LEU A 647 -25.77 29.64 -23.50
CA LEU A 647 -26.69 29.19 -24.55
C LEU A 647 -26.31 29.74 -25.93
N GLN A 648 -25.85 30.99 -26.01
CA GLN A 648 -25.33 31.58 -27.26
C GLN A 648 -24.08 30.86 -27.76
N ASP A 649 -23.14 30.54 -26.86
CA ASP A 649 -21.93 29.80 -27.21
C ASP A 649 -22.26 28.36 -27.64
N ALA A 650 -23.20 27.69 -26.95
CA ALA A 650 -23.67 26.37 -27.35
C ALA A 650 -24.21 26.36 -28.79
N GLN A 651 -25.03 27.35 -29.15
CA GLN A 651 -25.60 27.52 -30.49
C GLN A 651 -24.52 27.85 -31.54
N LYS A 652 -23.54 28.68 -31.19
CA LYS A 652 -22.41 29.04 -32.06
C LYS A 652 -21.51 27.84 -32.36
N HIS A 653 -21.28 26.96 -31.38
CA HIS A 653 -20.49 25.75 -31.58
C HIS A 653 -21.25 24.66 -32.33
N GLU A 654 -22.56 24.59 -32.16
CA GLU A 654 -23.42 23.63 -32.84
C GLU A 654 -23.56 23.97 -34.32
N SER A 655 -23.77 25.25 -34.66
CA SER A 655 -23.80 25.72 -36.06
C SER A 655 -22.50 25.44 -36.83
N LYS A 656 -21.40 25.17 -36.12
CA LYS A 656 -20.10 24.77 -36.67
C LYS A 656 -19.83 23.26 -36.63
N GLY A 657 -20.78 22.44 -36.15
CA GLY A 657 -20.67 20.98 -36.10
C GLY A 657 -19.86 20.41 -34.93
N PHE A 658 -19.50 21.22 -33.92
CA PHE A 658 -18.67 20.80 -32.77
C PHE A 658 -19.53 20.30 -31.59
N LEU A 659 -20.18 19.15 -31.75
CA LEU A 659 -21.13 18.58 -30.78
C LEU A 659 -20.59 18.43 -29.34
N GLY A 660 -19.32 18.04 -29.18
CA GLY A 660 -18.71 17.86 -27.85
C GLY A 660 -18.49 19.17 -27.09
N MET A 661 -18.23 20.26 -27.80
CA MET A 661 -18.04 21.59 -27.22
C MET A 661 -19.39 22.19 -26.83
N SER A 662 -20.42 22.08 -27.69
CA SER A 662 -21.78 22.54 -27.38
C SER A 662 -22.34 21.90 -26.10
N TYR A 663 -22.03 20.63 -25.83
CA TYR A 663 -22.46 19.95 -24.61
C TYR A 663 -21.87 20.57 -23.33
N GLN A 664 -20.61 21.02 -23.35
CA GLN A 664 -19.99 21.67 -22.20
C GLN A 664 -20.70 22.98 -21.84
N TYR A 665 -21.10 23.75 -22.84
CA TYR A 665 -21.85 24.99 -22.64
C TYR A 665 -23.31 24.72 -22.23
N ILE A 666 -23.95 23.65 -22.71
CA ILE A 666 -25.29 23.23 -22.27
C ILE A 666 -25.26 22.76 -20.81
N HIS A 667 -24.25 22.00 -20.39
CA HIS A 667 -24.08 21.59 -18.99
C HIS A 667 -23.87 22.81 -18.08
N ARG A 668 -23.06 23.77 -18.54
CA ARG A 668 -22.84 25.05 -17.84
C ARG A 668 -24.14 25.87 -17.73
N ALA A 669 -24.94 25.91 -18.79
CA ALA A 669 -26.27 26.51 -18.79
C ALA A 669 -27.22 25.80 -17.80
N GLY A 670 -27.19 24.47 -17.73
CA GLY A 670 -27.97 23.68 -16.77
C GLY A 670 -27.63 24.01 -15.32
N ASN A 671 -26.33 24.14 -15.01
CA ASN A 671 -25.89 24.56 -13.68
C ASN A 671 -26.41 25.96 -13.32
N TYR A 672 -26.32 26.93 -14.23
CA TYR A 672 -26.83 28.28 -13.97
C TYR A 672 -28.36 28.32 -13.86
N ALA A 673 -29.08 27.60 -14.73
CA ALA A 673 -30.54 27.48 -14.67
C ALA A 673 -31.03 26.89 -13.34
N SER A 674 -30.33 25.88 -12.82
CA SER A 674 -30.63 25.29 -11.51
C SER A 674 -30.47 26.29 -10.36
N LYS A 675 -29.49 27.20 -10.42
CA LYS A 675 -29.22 28.19 -9.36
C LYS A 675 -30.27 29.31 -9.34
N ILE A 676 -30.84 29.66 -10.49
CA ILE A 676 -31.92 30.67 -10.62
C ILE A 676 -33.33 30.05 -10.62
N GLY A 677 -33.45 28.74 -10.38
CA GLY A 677 -34.74 28.04 -10.30
C GLY A 677 -35.50 27.92 -11.63
N LYS A 678 -34.81 28.06 -12.77
CA LYS A 678 -35.42 27.86 -14.10
C LYS A 678 -35.27 26.41 -14.55
N ASN A 679 -36.31 25.89 -15.20
CA ASN A 679 -36.28 24.54 -15.75
C ASN A 679 -35.47 24.52 -17.06
N ILE A 680 -34.28 23.92 -17.01
CA ILE A 680 -33.39 23.82 -18.17
C ILE A 680 -34.05 23.06 -19.34
N ASP A 681 -34.94 22.08 -19.07
CA ASP A 681 -35.62 21.34 -20.13
C ASP A 681 -36.58 22.22 -20.94
N GLU A 682 -37.28 23.14 -20.29
CA GLU A 682 -38.17 24.09 -20.98
C GLU A 682 -37.36 25.10 -21.80
N ILE A 683 -36.23 25.56 -21.27
CA ILE A 683 -35.31 26.46 -21.96
C ILE A 683 -34.73 25.76 -23.19
N LEU A 684 -34.23 24.53 -23.05
CA LEU A 684 -33.67 23.77 -24.16
C LEU A 684 -34.72 23.47 -25.24
N LYS A 685 -35.97 23.13 -24.86
CA LYS A 685 -37.09 22.92 -25.79
C LYS A 685 -37.40 24.12 -26.68
N SER A 686 -37.11 25.33 -26.19
CA SER A 686 -37.34 26.57 -26.93
C SER A 686 -36.27 26.88 -27.98
N LEU A 687 -35.16 26.12 -28.00
CA LEU A 687 -34.04 26.39 -28.88
C LEU A 687 -34.28 25.79 -30.28
N PRO A 688 -33.92 26.50 -31.37
CA PRO A 688 -34.25 26.09 -32.75
C PRO A 688 -33.69 24.73 -33.18
N TRP A 689 -32.73 24.22 -32.43
CA TRP A 689 -32.00 22.99 -32.72
C TRP A 689 -32.38 21.81 -31.82
N TYR A 690 -33.27 22.02 -30.84
CA TYR A 690 -33.72 20.98 -29.90
C TYR A 690 -34.32 19.76 -30.60
N GLU A 691 -35.10 19.96 -31.66
CA GLU A 691 -35.73 18.86 -32.43
C GLU A 691 -34.73 17.97 -33.18
N ARG A 692 -33.47 18.39 -33.33
CA ARG A 692 -32.40 17.57 -33.91
C ARG A 692 -31.80 16.57 -32.91
N TRP A 693 -32.18 16.67 -31.64
CA TRP A 693 -31.71 15.83 -30.54
C TRP A 693 -32.87 14.91 -30.10
N THR A 694 -32.64 13.62 -29.84
CA THR A 694 -33.73 12.78 -29.32
C THR A 694 -33.96 13.07 -27.84
N LEU A 695 -35.24 13.17 -27.42
CA LEU A 695 -35.66 13.43 -26.03
C LEU A 695 -35.02 12.47 -25.00
N THR A 696 -34.63 11.27 -25.44
CA THR A 696 -33.92 10.25 -24.67
C THR A 696 -32.50 10.67 -24.30
N ASP A 697 -31.79 11.40 -25.16
CA ASP A 697 -30.40 11.84 -24.93
C ASP A 697 -30.30 12.98 -23.90
N ILE A 698 -31.37 13.76 -23.76
CA ILE A 698 -31.45 14.90 -22.84
C ILE A 698 -31.91 14.43 -21.44
N HIS A 699 -32.91 13.55 -21.37
CA HIS A 699 -33.44 13.01 -20.11
C HIS A 699 -32.46 12.10 -19.34
N MET A 700 -31.61 11.35 -20.04
CA MET A 700 -30.67 10.41 -19.41
C MET A 700 -29.45 11.08 -18.78
N LYS A 701 -29.27 12.39 -19.00
CA LYS A 701 -28.12 13.19 -18.55
C LYS A 701 -28.46 14.24 -17.48
N LEU A 702 -29.75 14.47 -17.19
CA LEU A 702 -30.21 15.36 -16.11
C LEU A 702 -30.55 14.60 -14.81
N ARG A 703 -30.72 13.27 -14.87
CA ARG A 703 -30.70 12.36 -13.71
C ARG A 703 -29.28 11.94 -13.40
#